data_AF-A0A8H6HU48-F1
#
_entry.id   AF-A0A8H6HU48-F1
#
_cell.length_a   1.000
_cell.length_b   1.000
_cell.length_c   1.000
_cell.angle_alpha   90.00
_cell.angle_beta   90.00
_cell.angle_gamma   90.00
#
_symmetry.space_group_name_H-M   'P 1'
#
loop_
_entity.id
_entity.type
_entity.pdbx_description
1 polymer ?
#
loop_
_entity_poly.entity_id
_entity_poly.type
_entity_poly.pdbx_seq_one_letter_code
_entity_poly.pdbx_strand_id
1 'polypeptide(L)'
;MLPPTLLALCLAAATPALAVKVGGFEDGGNTLVSGLMMFLGNDEKVYILDKAEGNDAQVAGHSAWASVWDIATRKAEVMDVSSNTFCSSGFHLPNGSYTTFGGNGCPAWDAEYQDFDGSKSIRILNPCKNTDNFADPSCQWFDDASVLAMKKARWYSTAEALADGTIVLLGGFSTGGYINRNYPNTDPDSGGGSQNTYEFFPARDVDPPKVNFLLKTSGLNAYVHAFLMPSGKMFLQANYSSTLWDPETNAETALPDMPGNIVRVYPASGATAMLPLTPKNNYTPTIIFCAWGDFSYPRIDTWNYPATRDCQRITPEPTDGSAPAYTKDDDLIEGRSMGQFIILPDGKLLVVNGALNGTAGYAQRTYTITSFADMPYGESLANGHVGTPAIYDPNAPAGQRWSNDGFDTSPIARMYHSSAMLLPDGSVLIAGSNPNVDVNKTTLYPTEYRAEVFYPPYFSATVRPAPSGIPSKLTYGGDPFDITIPASSYSGSANDAADNTVVAVMRGGFTTHAMNMGQRFLQLNNTYTVNQDGSIVLHCSQMPPIPEIFQPGPAWIYVTVKGIPSNGSYVIVGSGKIEAQTKLPVGGLPQSVRLDSVAGTAGTSSTGGNTGNSNDGSTKSSSMSTGTIVGAVVGAVAGLALLGALVGLCLARRNKAAAARETGAAGGYQMSAAGPGTLAASTVPYANARESDSSAFVPLNHETAWNASTSSLDRPYRDDGEGGRGSYDPYGNHHGTGLPQGARPY
;
A
#
# COMPACT_ATOMS: atom_id res chain seq x y z
N MET A 1 -47.16 -16.45 -34.08
CA MET A 1 -47.67 -15.22 -33.42
C MET A 1 -47.60 -15.43 -31.92
N LEU A 2 -46.64 -14.79 -31.27
CA LEU A 2 -46.41 -14.76 -29.81
C LEU A 2 -46.33 -13.27 -29.41
N PRO A 3 -46.79 -12.88 -28.22
CA PRO A 3 -47.13 -11.49 -27.91
C PRO A 3 -45.89 -10.61 -27.64
N PRO A 4 -45.97 -9.30 -27.93
CA PRO A 4 -44.88 -8.35 -27.76
C PRO A 4 -44.88 -7.78 -26.35
N THR A 5 -44.53 -8.58 -25.34
CA THR A 5 -44.37 -8.10 -23.96
C THR A 5 -43.19 -8.79 -23.29
N LEU A 6 -41.99 -8.61 -23.85
CA LEU A 6 -40.73 -9.03 -23.23
C LEU A 6 -39.52 -8.21 -23.69
N LEU A 7 -39.74 -6.98 -24.18
CA LEU A 7 -38.69 -6.08 -24.67
C LEU A 7 -38.60 -4.76 -23.88
N ALA A 8 -38.96 -4.77 -22.59
CA ALA A 8 -38.95 -3.57 -21.75
C ALA A 8 -38.46 -3.83 -20.30
N LEU A 9 -37.46 -4.71 -20.13
CA LEU A 9 -36.83 -4.96 -18.83
C LEU A 9 -35.30 -5.07 -18.91
N CYS A 10 -34.69 -4.36 -19.86
CA CYS A 10 -33.25 -4.06 -19.88
C CYS A 10 -33.02 -2.55 -19.96
N LEU A 11 -33.74 -1.75 -19.15
CA LEU A 11 -33.25 -0.42 -18.80
C LEU A 11 -32.35 -0.57 -17.59
N ALA A 12 -31.06 -0.35 -17.87
CA ALA A 12 -29.95 -0.21 -16.95
C ALA A 12 -30.35 0.19 -15.53
N ALA A 13 -29.92 -0.59 -14.56
CA ALA A 13 -29.51 -0.03 -13.28
C ALA A 13 -28.24 0.80 -13.52
N ALA A 14 -28.39 1.93 -14.21
CA ALA A 14 -27.43 3.01 -14.10
C ALA A 14 -27.66 3.57 -12.70
N THR A 15 -26.91 3.07 -11.72
CA THR A 15 -26.61 3.87 -10.54
C THR A 15 -26.22 5.26 -11.04
N PRO A 16 -26.78 6.36 -10.51
CA PRO A 16 -26.31 7.67 -10.90
C PRO A 16 -24.81 7.65 -10.65
N ALA A 17 -24.01 7.84 -11.71
CA ALA A 17 -22.60 8.08 -11.57
C ALA A 17 -22.52 9.29 -10.63
N LEU A 18 -22.14 9.04 -9.37
CA LEU A 18 -21.78 10.13 -8.49
C LEU A 18 -20.72 10.91 -9.25
N ALA A 19 -20.93 12.22 -9.36
CA ALA A 19 -20.02 13.06 -10.11
C ALA A 19 -18.65 12.99 -9.41
N VAL A 20 -17.73 12.22 -10.00
CA VAL A 20 -16.38 12.02 -9.51
C VAL A 20 -15.75 13.39 -9.28
N LYS A 21 -15.45 13.73 -8.03
CA LYS A 21 -14.77 14.98 -7.70
C LYS A 21 -13.28 14.78 -7.91
N VAL A 22 -12.75 15.44 -8.93
CA VAL A 22 -11.31 15.47 -9.22
C VAL A 22 -10.56 16.07 -8.04
N GLY A 23 -9.44 15.43 -7.65
CA GLY A 23 -8.70 15.80 -6.45
C GLY A 23 -9.43 15.46 -5.16
N GLY A 24 -10.57 14.77 -5.24
CA GLY A 24 -11.40 14.38 -4.10
C GLY A 24 -11.38 12.89 -3.83
N PHE A 25 -12.12 12.52 -2.80
CA PHE A 25 -12.33 11.14 -2.36
C PHE A 25 -13.78 10.74 -2.57
N GLU A 26 -13.99 9.48 -2.93
CA GLU A 26 -15.29 8.83 -2.86
C GLU A 26 -15.29 7.67 -1.87
N ASP A 27 -16.47 7.29 -1.41
CA ASP A 27 -16.69 6.13 -0.55
C ASP A 27 -16.24 4.85 -1.29
N GLY A 28 -15.20 4.19 -0.76
CA GLY A 28 -14.66 2.93 -1.24
C GLY A 28 -15.38 1.70 -0.68
N GLY A 29 -16.42 1.89 0.15
CA GLY A 29 -17.13 0.83 0.83
C GLY A 29 -16.41 0.35 2.09
N ASN A 30 -16.80 -0.83 2.57
CA ASN A 30 -16.23 -1.46 3.75
C ASN A 30 -15.38 -2.68 3.36
N THR A 31 -14.16 -2.77 3.88
CA THR A 31 -13.18 -3.82 3.58
C THR A 31 -13.32 -5.06 4.45
N LEU A 32 -14.24 -5.06 5.43
CA LEU A 32 -14.54 -6.09 6.44
C LEU A 32 -13.43 -6.36 7.46
N VAL A 33 -12.18 -6.13 7.08
CA VAL A 33 -10.97 -6.17 7.90
C VAL A 33 -10.19 -4.87 7.68
N SER A 34 -9.25 -4.52 8.56
CA SER A 34 -8.42 -3.33 8.34
C SER A 34 -7.51 -3.52 7.12
N GLY A 35 -7.40 -2.49 6.29
CA GLY A 35 -6.55 -2.47 5.10
C GLY A 35 -5.05 -2.37 5.39
N LEU A 36 -4.53 -3.22 6.27
CA LEU A 36 -3.15 -3.19 6.77
C LEU A 36 -2.15 -3.62 5.69
N MET A 37 -2.51 -4.63 4.89
CA MET A 37 -1.77 -5.09 3.73
C MET A 37 -2.70 -5.21 2.53
N MET A 38 -2.28 -4.78 1.34
CA MET A 38 -3.06 -5.00 0.12
C MET A 38 -2.19 -5.35 -1.09
N PHE A 39 -2.79 -6.03 -2.07
CA PHE A 39 -2.25 -6.17 -3.42
C PHE A 39 -3.34 -6.23 -4.49
N LEU A 40 -3.03 -5.76 -5.69
CA LEU A 40 -3.92 -5.82 -6.85
C LEU A 40 -3.76 -7.19 -7.50
N GLY A 41 -4.79 -8.03 -7.43
CA GLY A 41 -4.72 -9.38 -7.96
C GLY A 41 -4.92 -9.44 -9.47
N ASN A 42 -5.88 -8.68 -9.98
CA ASN A 42 -6.21 -8.60 -11.40
C ASN A 42 -6.94 -7.27 -11.71
N ASP A 43 -7.61 -7.18 -12.84
CA ASP A 43 -8.38 -6.00 -13.27
C ASP A 43 -9.70 -5.79 -12.49
N GLU A 44 -10.07 -6.71 -11.61
CA GLU A 44 -11.36 -6.72 -10.91
C GLU A 44 -11.23 -6.74 -9.39
N LYS A 45 -10.14 -7.27 -8.84
CA LYS A 45 -10.00 -7.61 -7.41
C LYS A 45 -8.75 -7.03 -6.76
N VAL A 46 -8.94 -6.45 -5.57
CA VAL A 46 -7.88 -6.14 -4.61
C VAL A 46 -8.00 -7.11 -3.43
N TYR A 47 -6.90 -7.70 -3.01
CA TYR A 47 -6.85 -8.58 -1.86
C TYR A 47 -6.29 -7.82 -0.66
N ILE A 48 -6.90 -8.03 0.50
CA ILE A 48 -6.64 -7.31 1.73
C ILE A 48 -6.32 -8.32 2.81
N LEU A 49 -5.24 -8.07 3.56
CA LEU A 49 -4.86 -8.82 4.75
C LEU A 49 -4.73 -7.87 5.93
N ASP A 50 -5.04 -8.39 7.10
CA ASP A 50 -4.98 -7.72 8.39
C ASP A 50 -4.08 -8.51 9.36
N LYS A 51 -4.06 -8.11 10.63
CA LYS A 51 -3.57 -8.97 11.71
C LYS A 51 -4.70 -9.85 12.25
N ALA A 52 -4.37 -11.00 12.86
CA ALA A 52 -5.36 -11.74 13.63
C ALA A 52 -5.75 -10.92 14.87
N GLU A 53 -7.00 -10.49 14.92
CA GLU A 53 -7.56 -9.63 15.97
C GLU A 53 -9.07 -9.79 16.05
N GLY A 54 -9.73 -9.12 17.00
CA GLY A 54 -11.17 -9.19 17.27
C GLY A 54 -12.05 -8.53 16.21
N ASN A 55 -11.78 -8.75 14.91
CA ASN A 55 -12.58 -8.25 13.81
C ASN A 55 -14.02 -8.79 13.88
N ASP A 56 -15.00 -7.93 13.63
CA ASP A 56 -16.44 -8.27 13.68
C ASP A 56 -16.81 -9.30 12.61
N ALA A 57 -16.20 -9.20 11.42
CA ALA A 57 -16.44 -10.13 10.33
C ALA A 57 -15.90 -11.53 10.69
N GLN A 58 -16.67 -12.57 10.42
CA GLN A 58 -16.34 -13.95 10.77
C GLN A 58 -16.15 -14.80 9.50
N VAL A 59 -15.20 -15.72 9.56
CA VAL A 59 -14.93 -16.72 8.52
C VAL A 59 -14.57 -18.04 9.21
N ALA A 60 -15.05 -19.17 8.69
CA ALA A 60 -14.72 -20.51 9.19
C ALA A 60 -14.85 -20.75 10.73
N GLY A 61 -15.60 -19.90 11.46
CA GLY A 61 -15.77 -20.01 12.92
C GLY A 61 -14.80 -19.16 13.77
N HIS A 62 -14.03 -18.26 13.14
CA HIS A 62 -13.16 -17.28 13.80
C HIS A 62 -13.27 -15.89 13.16
N SER A 63 -12.65 -14.89 13.79
CA SER A 63 -12.56 -13.54 13.23
C SER A 63 -11.76 -13.55 11.93
N ALA A 64 -12.25 -12.83 10.92
CA ALA A 64 -11.57 -12.70 9.64
C ALA A 64 -10.41 -11.70 9.75
N TRP A 65 -9.29 -12.02 9.11
CA TRP A 65 -8.17 -11.09 8.87
C TRP A 65 -7.75 -11.07 7.40
N ALA A 66 -8.61 -11.56 6.51
CA ALA A 66 -8.42 -11.47 5.08
C ALA A 66 -9.75 -11.20 4.37
N SER A 67 -9.71 -10.42 3.30
CA SER A 67 -10.85 -10.19 2.43
C SER A 67 -10.41 -9.94 0.98
N VAL A 68 -11.35 -10.11 0.06
CA VAL A 68 -11.22 -9.69 -1.34
C VAL A 68 -12.22 -8.59 -1.62
N TRP A 69 -11.74 -7.46 -2.13
CA TRP A 69 -12.53 -6.28 -2.49
C TRP A 69 -12.71 -6.20 -4.00
N ASP A 70 -13.96 -6.11 -4.44
CA ASP A 70 -14.36 -5.97 -5.83
C ASP A 70 -14.37 -4.50 -6.27
N ILE A 71 -13.59 -4.18 -7.31
CA ILE A 71 -13.38 -2.81 -7.78
C ILE A 71 -14.69 -2.18 -8.28
N ALA A 72 -15.49 -2.93 -9.04
CA ALA A 72 -16.67 -2.41 -9.70
C ALA A 72 -17.81 -2.12 -8.72
N THR A 73 -18.02 -3.03 -7.75
CA THR A 73 -19.12 -2.95 -6.78
C THR A 73 -18.73 -2.29 -5.47
N ARG A 74 -17.43 -2.11 -5.20
CA ARG A 74 -16.87 -1.60 -3.95
C ARG A 74 -17.28 -2.41 -2.71
N LYS A 75 -17.47 -3.72 -2.90
CA LYS A 75 -17.84 -4.68 -1.85
C LYS A 75 -16.70 -5.61 -1.56
N ALA A 76 -16.53 -5.97 -0.29
CA ALA A 76 -15.60 -7.00 0.13
C ALA A 76 -16.31 -8.29 0.54
N GLU A 77 -15.63 -9.41 0.38
CA GLU A 77 -16.00 -10.72 0.89
C GLU A 77 -14.84 -11.27 1.73
N VAL A 78 -15.14 -11.89 2.88
CA VAL A 78 -14.11 -12.47 3.75
C VAL A 78 -13.43 -13.64 3.06
N MET A 79 -12.15 -13.82 3.35
CA MET A 79 -11.37 -14.98 2.94
C MET A 79 -10.76 -15.63 4.18
N ASP A 80 -10.60 -16.94 4.13
CA ASP A 80 -9.95 -17.69 5.20
C ASP A 80 -8.43 -17.71 4.97
N VAL A 81 -7.68 -17.46 6.03
CA VAL A 81 -6.22 -17.53 6.13
C VAL A 81 -5.94 -18.05 7.52
N SER A 82 -5.12 -19.10 7.66
CA SER A 82 -5.00 -19.82 8.93
C SER A 82 -3.93 -19.25 9.86
N SER A 83 -2.83 -18.73 9.32
CA SER A 83 -1.72 -18.20 10.13
C SER A 83 -1.72 -16.68 10.18
N ASN A 84 -1.15 -16.13 11.26
CA ASN A 84 -1.19 -14.70 11.53
C ASN A 84 -0.40 -13.87 10.51
N THR A 85 -1.08 -13.11 9.66
CA THR A 85 -0.46 -12.33 8.58
C THR A 85 0.21 -11.03 9.04
N PHE A 86 0.09 -10.66 10.32
CA PHE A 86 0.53 -9.37 10.82
C PHE A 86 2.01 -9.08 10.48
N CYS A 87 2.24 -8.04 9.69
CA CYS A 87 3.54 -7.60 9.16
C CYS A 87 4.35 -8.66 8.41
N SER A 88 3.63 -9.45 7.61
CA SER A 88 4.19 -10.18 6.49
C SER A 88 4.79 -9.22 5.45
N SER A 89 5.71 -9.72 4.64
CA SER A 89 6.04 -9.13 3.34
C SER A 89 5.29 -9.86 2.22
N GLY A 90 5.34 -9.35 1.00
CA GLY A 90 4.71 -10.01 -0.13
C GLY A 90 5.24 -9.57 -1.48
N PHE A 91 5.03 -10.42 -2.48
CA PHE A 91 5.37 -10.16 -3.87
C PHE A 91 4.55 -11.08 -4.79
N HIS A 92 4.37 -10.67 -6.05
CA HIS A 92 3.79 -11.56 -7.07
C HIS A 92 4.80 -12.61 -7.54
N LEU A 93 4.31 -13.73 -8.06
CA LEU A 93 5.12 -14.70 -8.80
C LEU A 93 5.00 -14.44 -10.31
N PRO A 94 5.98 -14.89 -11.12
CA PRO A 94 5.98 -14.68 -12.56
C PRO A 94 4.69 -15.12 -13.30
N ASN A 95 3.98 -16.11 -12.78
CA ASN A 95 2.74 -16.64 -13.36
C ASN A 95 1.49 -15.80 -13.03
N GLY A 96 1.59 -14.76 -12.21
CA GLY A 96 0.46 -13.94 -11.77
C GLY A 96 -0.15 -14.32 -10.42
N SER A 97 0.29 -15.42 -9.79
CA SER A 97 -0.08 -15.70 -8.41
C SER A 97 0.61 -14.72 -7.46
N TYR A 98 0.15 -14.65 -6.23
CA TYR A 98 0.71 -13.77 -5.21
C TYR A 98 1.17 -14.56 -3.99
N THR A 99 2.29 -14.14 -3.40
CA THR A 99 2.84 -14.80 -2.21
C THR A 99 3.08 -13.80 -1.10
N THR A 100 2.75 -14.18 0.14
CA THR A 100 3.13 -13.46 1.35
C THR A 100 4.04 -14.32 2.22
N PHE A 101 4.93 -13.65 2.98
CA PHE A 101 6.02 -14.28 3.72
C PHE A 101 6.11 -13.75 5.14
N GLY A 102 6.19 -14.67 6.10
CA GLY A 102 6.30 -14.35 7.51
C GLY A 102 4.99 -13.86 8.11
N GLY A 103 5.10 -13.15 9.21
CA GLY A 103 3.95 -12.73 10.00
C GLY A 103 4.27 -12.72 11.49
N ASN A 104 3.25 -12.46 12.30
CA ASN A 104 3.40 -12.49 13.75
C ASN A 104 3.51 -13.93 14.26
N GLY A 105 4.41 -14.14 15.22
CA GLY A 105 4.54 -15.43 15.89
C GLY A 105 3.56 -15.55 17.05
N CYS A 106 2.99 -16.73 17.21
CA CYS A 106 2.24 -17.13 18.40
C CYS A 106 2.73 -18.54 18.82
N PRO A 107 2.31 -19.08 19.99
CA PRO A 107 2.42 -20.52 20.23
C PRO A 107 1.83 -21.31 19.05
N ALA A 108 2.12 -22.61 18.94
CA ALA A 108 1.68 -23.41 17.78
C ALA A 108 0.18 -23.27 17.41
N TRP A 109 -0.65 -22.82 18.34
CA TRP A 109 -2.03 -22.37 18.15
C TRP A 109 -2.39 -21.31 19.19
N ASP A 110 -3.05 -20.23 18.78
CA ASP A 110 -3.70 -19.28 19.70
C ASP A 110 -5.21 -19.60 19.81
N ALA A 111 -5.69 -19.83 21.03
CA ALA A 111 -7.08 -20.16 21.28
C ALA A 111 -8.01 -18.94 21.26
N GLU A 112 -7.48 -17.71 21.38
CA GLU A 112 -8.29 -16.48 21.40
C GLU A 112 -8.81 -16.15 19.99
N TYR A 113 -7.90 -16.03 19.02
CA TYR A 113 -8.27 -15.72 17.63
C TYR A 113 -8.29 -16.92 16.70
N GLN A 114 -7.84 -18.10 17.17
CA GLN A 114 -7.80 -19.31 16.37
C GLN A 114 -6.81 -19.18 15.18
N ASP A 115 -5.67 -18.51 15.38
CA ASP A 115 -4.59 -18.39 14.42
C ASP A 115 -3.39 -19.31 14.74
N PHE A 116 -2.68 -19.69 13.68
CA PHE A 116 -1.39 -20.38 13.74
C PHE A 116 -0.20 -19.43 13.63
N ASP A 117 0.98 -19.88 14.07
CA ASP A 117 2.25 -19.14 13.98
C ASP A 117 2.53 -18.69 12.54
N GLY A 118 2.51 -17.38 12.32
CA GLY A 118 2.78 -16.78 11.03
C GLY A 118 4.27 -16.57 10.73
N SER A 119 5.16 -16.69 11.72
CA SER A 119 6.54 -16.21 11.63
C SER A 119 7.36 -16.88 10.52
N LYS A 120 7.00 -18.10 10.10
CA LYS A 120 7.62 -18.84 8.99
C LYS A 120 6.69 -19.11 7.82
N SER A 121 5.45 -18.64 7.88
CA SER A 121 4.44 -18.96 6.88
C SER A 121 4.80 -18.43 5.50
N ILE A 122 4.46 -19.22 4.49
CA ILE A 122 4.43 -18.80 3.09
C ILE A 122 3.03 -19.05 2.60
N ARG A 123 2.32 -17.97 2.22
CA ARG A 123 0.93 -18.04 1.80
C ARG A 123 0.84 -17.72 0.32
N ILE A 124 0.16 -18.56 -0.45
CA ILE A 124 0.05 -18.37 -1.91
C ILE A 124 -1.41 -18.26 -2.29
N LEU A 125 -1.73 -17.30 -3.15
CA LEU A 125 -3.04 -17.10 -3.72
C LEU A 125 -2.95 -17.00 -5.24
N ASN A 126 -3.88 -17.64 -5.95
CA ASN A 126 -4.11 -17.35 -7.37
C ASN A 126 -5.29 -16.37 -7.48
N PRO A 127 -5.06 -15.10 -7.90
CA PRO A 127 -6.14 -14.13 -8.01
C PRO A 127 -7.26 -14.57 -8.97
N CYS A 128 -8.44 -14.84 -8.43
CA CYS A 128 -9.62 -15.17 -9.22
C CYS A 128 -10.37 -13.92 -9.70
N LYS A 129 -11.03 -14.04 -10.85
CA LYS A 129 -11.94 -13.06 -11.45
C LYS A 129 -13.38 -13.35 -11.05
N ASN A 130 -14.28 -12.40 -11.27
CA ASN A 130 -15.72 -12.53 -11.06
C ASN A 130 -16.38 -13.68 -11.81
N THR A 131 -15.76 -14.15 -12.89
CA THR A 131 -16.24 -15.30 -13.68
C THR A 131 -15.80 -16.65 -13.12
N ASP A 132 -14.83 -16.67 -12.20
CA ASP A 132 -14.35 -17.87 -11.54
C ASP A 132 -15.24 -18.24 -10.35
N ASN A 133 -15.17 -19.50 -9.92
CA ASN A 133 -15.86 -19.96 -8.72
C ASN A 133 -15.00 -19.66 -7.49
N PHE A 134 -15.31 -18.61 -6.74
CA PHE A 134 -14.57 -18.26 -5.52
C PHE A 134 -14.61 -19.35 -4.43
N ALA A 135 -15.58 -20.28 -4.46
CA ALA A 135 -15.59 -21.41 -3.54
C ALA A 135 -14.60 -22.53 -3.92
N ASP A 136 -13.97 -22.46 -5.10
CA ASP A 136 -12.94 -23.40 -5.51
C ASP A 136 -11.68 -23.21 -4.64
N PRO A 137 -11.08 -24.30 -4.11
CA PRO A 137 -9.80 -24.22 -3.41
C PRO A 137 -8.69 -23.49 -4.19
N SER A 138 -8.73 -23.45 -5.53
CA SER A 138 -7.76 -22.69 -6.33
C SER A 138 -7.86 -21.18 -6.16
N CYS A 139 -9.03 -20.67 -5.74
CA CYS A 139 -9.30 -19.27 -5.45
C CYS A 139 -9.11 -18.91 -3.97
N GLN A 140 -8.75 -19.88 -3.13
CA GLN A 140 -8.50 -19.69 -1.71
C GLN A 140 -7.00 -19.57 -1.43
N TRP A 141 -6.66 -19.03 -0.26
CA TRP A 141 -5.28 -19.00 0.20
C TRP A 141 -4.79 -20.42 0.48
N PHE A 142 -3.63 -20.75 -0.07
CA PHE A 142 -2.83 -21.85 0.44
C PHE A 142 -1.98 -21.32 1.60
N ASP A 143 -2.22 -21.84 2.80
CA ASP A 143 -1.53 -21.46 4.04
C ASP A 143 -1.31 -22.69 4.92
N ASP A 144 -0.22 -23.41 4.66
CA ASP A 144 0.18 -24.59 5.43
C ASP A 144 1.70 -24.63 5.60
N ALA A 145 2.16 -24.15 6.76
CA ALA A 145 3.58 -24.10 7.11
C ALA A 145 4.21 -25.50 7.30
N SER A 146 3.42 -26.58 7.41
CA SER A 146 3.95 -27.94 7.45
C SER A 146 4.42 -28.44 6.08
N VAL A 147 3.89 -27.85 5.00
CA VAL A 147 4.21 -28.17 3.61
C VAL A 147 5.16 -27.14 3.01
N LEU A 148 4.91 -25.85 3.26
CA LEU A 148 5.67 -24.75 2.68
C LEU A 148 5.96 -23.66 3.72
N ALA A 149 7.23 -23.53 4.10
CA ALA A 149 7.65 -22.57 5.09
C ALA A 149 9.03 -21.96 4.76
N MET A 150 9.26 -20.77 5.30
CA MET A 150 10.59 -20.16 5.35
C MET A 150 11.49 -20.93 6.32
N LYS A 151 12.79 -20.87 6.07
CA LYS A 151 13.81 -21.44 6.96
C LYS A 151 13.96 -20.63 8.24
N LYS A 152 13.84 -19.29 8.16
CA LYS A 152 13.92 -18.40 9.33
C LYS A 152 12.59 -17.73 9.63
N ALA A 153 12.33 -17.54 10.93
CA ALA A 153 11.24 -16.71 11.40
C ALA A 153 11.52 -15.25 11.03
N ARG A 154 10.51 -14.58 10.48
CA ARG A 154 10.56 -13.20 9.99
C ARG A 154 9.26 -12.47 10.26
N TRP A 155 9.37 -11.37 10.97
CA TRP A 155 8.33 -10.36 11.13
C TRP A 155 8.89 -9.00 10.64
N TYR A 156 8.14 -8.18 9.89
CA TYR A 156 8.69 -6.98 9.21
C TYR A 156 9.86 -7.25 8.24
N SER A 157 9.83 -8.37 7.52
CA SER A 157 10.84 -8.66 6.48
C SER A 157 10.61 -7.86 5.22
N THR A 158 11.62 -7.78 4.36
CA THR A 158 11.45 -7.27 2.98
C THR A 158 11.46 -8.43 1.99
N ALA A 159 10.56 -8.36 1.00
CA ALA A 159 10.56 -9.21 -0.18
C ALA A 159 10.86 -8.36 -1.43
N GLU A 160 11.78 -8.83 -2.28
CA GLU A 160 12.08 -8.21 -3.58
C GLU A 160 12.39 -9.30 -4.60
N ALA A 161 11.82 -9.21 -5.80
CA ALA A 161 12.10 -10.18 -6.86
C ALA A 161 13.45 -9.95 -7.54
N LEU A 162 14.05 -11.05 -8.01
CA LEU A 162 15.23 -11.07 -8.87
C LEU A 162 14.84 -11.15 -10.36
N ALA A 163 15.83 -10.99 -11.22
CA ALA A 163 15.66 -11.01 -12.68
C ALA A 163 15.11 -12.34 -13.23
N ASP A 164 15.29 -13.43 -12.51
CA ASP A 164 14.77 -14.76 -12.86
C ASP A 164 13.37 -15.04 -12.28
N GLY A 165 12.81 -14.11 -11.51
CA GLY A 165 11.53 -14.26 -10.85
C GLY A 165 11.57 -14.97 -9.49
N THR A 166 12.74 -15.40 -9.01
CA THR A 166 12.89 -15.78 -7.60
C THR A 166 12.73 -14.55 -6.71
N ILE A 167 12.33 -14.75 -5.46
CA ILE A 167 12.15 -13.67 -4.48
C ILE A 167 13.21 -13.83 -3.39
N VAL A 168 13.92 -12.75 -3.08
CA VAL A 168 14.78 -12.70 -1.90
C VAL A 168 14.00 -12.16 -0.71
N LEU A 169 14.12 -12.84 0.43
CA LEU A 169 13.53 -12.47 1.71
C LEU A 169 14.65 -12.01 2.63
N LEU A 170 14.59 -10.77 3.09
CA LEU A 170 15.69 -10.10 3.76
C LEU A 170 15.24 -9.50 5.09
N GLY A 171 16.07 -9.67 6.12
CA GLY A 171 15.93 -8.90 7.35
C GLY A 171 14.66 -9.21 8.15
N GLY A 172 14.24 -8.19 8.88
CA GLY A 172 13.10 -8.23 9.79
C GLY A 172 13.50 -8.62 11.20
N PHE A 173 12.51 -9.11 11.93
CA PHE A 173 12.59 -9.44 13.33
C PHE A 173 12.46 -10.96 13.46
N SER A 174 13.22 -11.56 14.37
CA SER A 174 13.05 -12.96 14.75
C SER A 174 11.91 -13.15 15.76
N THR A 175 11.55 -12.09 16.48
CA THR A 175 10.47 -12.03 17.47
C THR A 175 9.82 -10.66 17.46
N GLY A 176 8.67 -10.52 18.11
CA GLY A 176 7.96 -9.26 18.12
C GLY A 176 8.59 -8.07 18.79
N GLY A 177 8.10 -6.89 18.39
CA GLY A 177 8.38 -5.65 19.08
C GLY A 177 8.22 -4.39 18.24
N TYR A 178 8.46 -3.27 18.90
CA TYR A 178 8.46 -1.95 18.28
C TYR A 178 9.78 -1.65 17.54
N ILE A 179 10.91 -2.18 18.03
CA ILE A 179 12.22 -2.16 17.38
C ILE A 179 12.93 -3.49 17.64
N ASN A 180 13.85 -3.90 16.76
CA ASN A 180 14.57 -5.15 16.88
C ASN A 180 15.97 -4.99 17.48
N ARG A 181 16.01 -4.34 18.65
CA ARG A 181 17.21 -4.34 19.50
C ARG A 181 16.82 -4.35 20.97
N ASN A 182 17.68 -4.96 21.78
CA ASN A 182 17.77 -4.65 23.20
C ASN A 182 18.65 -3.40 23.39
N TYR A 183 18.41 -2.66 24.46
CA TYR A 183 19.21 -1.48 24.80
C TYR A 183 20.08 -1.75 26.05
N PRO A 184 21.39 -1.46 25.99
CA PRO A 184 22.18 -1.10 24.80
C PRO A 184 22.26 -2.26 23.79
N ASN A 185 22.44 -1.97 22.49
CA ASN A 185 22.58 -3.01 21.45
C ASN A 185 24.00 -3.60 21.49
N THR A 186 24.29 -4.38 22.55
CA THR A 186 25.61 -4.97 22.79
C THR A 186 25.82 -6.29 22.06
N ASP A 187 24.74 -6.92 21.59
CA ASP A 187 24.78 -8.14 20.80
C ASP A 187 23.74 -8.06 19.67
N PRO A 188 24.10 -7.45 18.52
CA PRO A 188 23.19 -7.26 17.40
C PRO A 188 22.80 -8.56 16.69
N ASP A 189 23.47 -9.67 17.00
CA ASP A 189 23.34 -10.95 16.31
C ASP A 189 22.45 -11.94 17.08
N SER A 190 22.60 -12.02 18.40
CA SER A 190 21.86 -12.98 19.23
C SER A 190 20.99 -12.36 20.33
N GLY A 191 21.20 -11.07 20.63
CA GLY A 191 20.63 -10.42 21.81
C GLY A 191 19.55 -9.37 21.51
N GLY A 192 19.06 -9.19 20.29
CA GLY A 192 18.20 -8.04 19.93
C GLY A 192 16.87 -8.33 19.23
N GLY A 193 16.55 -9.59 18.90
CA GLY A 193 15.35 -9.90 18.11
C GLY A 193 15.45 -9.52 16.62
N SER A 194 16.63 -9.11 16.12
CA SER A 194 16.87 -8.83 14.70
C SER A 194 17.13 -10.12 13.92
N GLN A 195 16.47 -10.27 12.78
CA GLN A 195 16.75 -11.36 11.83
C GLN A 195 17.77 -10.88 10.79
N ASN A 196 19.05 -11.17 11.03
CA ASN A 196 20.14 -10.63 10.20
C ASN A 196 20.51 -11.50 8.98
N THR A 197 19.60 -12.36 8.52
CA THR A 197 19.84 -13.28 7.40
C THR A 197 18.99 -12.96 6.19
N TYR A 198 19.33 -13.57 5.06
CA TYR A 198 18.49 -13.62 3.87
C TYR A 198 18.26 -15.06 3.40
N GLU A 199 17.17 -15.27 2.69
CA GLU A 199 16.85 -16.54 2.02
C GLU A 199 16.04 -16.29 0.75
N PHE A 200 15.69 -17.34 0.02
CA PHE A 200 14.99 -17.23 -1.25
C PHE A 200 13.69 -18.01 -1.27
N PHE A 201 12.76 -17.54 -2.09
CA PHE A 201 11.62 -18.30 -2.55
C PHE A 201 11.69 -18.46 -4.08
N PRO A 202 11.64 -19.69 -4.61
CA PRO A 202 11.67 -20.98 -3.91
C PRO A 202 12.96 -21.19 -3.09
N ALA A 203 12.89 -22.01 -2.06
CA ALA A 203 14.01 -22.25 -1.15
C ALA A 203 15.22 -22.87 -1.88
N ARG A 204 16.40 -22.28 -1.68
CA ARG A 204 17.68 -22.85 -2.11
C ARG A 204 18.20 -23.83 -1.05
N ASP A 205 19.01 -24.81 -1.45
CA ASP A 205 19.61 -25.81 -0.54
C ASP A 205 20.87 -25.28 0.18
N VAL A 206 20.73 -24.10 0.79
CA VAL A 206 21.76 -23.47 1.62
C VAL A 206 21.11 -22.88 2.87
N ASP A 207 21.81 -22.94 4.00
CA ASP A 207 21.34 -22.25 5.20
C ASP A 207 21.35 -20.74 4.98
N PRO A 208 20.31 -20.00 5.46
CA PRO A 208 20.22 -18.55 5.31
C PRO A 208 21.46 -17.83 5.82
N PRO A 209 22.28 -17.21 4.95
CA PRO A 209 23.51 -16.55 5.36
C PRO A 209 23.20 -15.23 6.05
N LYS A 210 24.13 -14.76 6.89
CA LYS A 210 24.06 -13.42 7.48
C LYS A 210 24.47 -12.34 6.47
N VAL A 211 23.89 -11.16 6.62
CA VAL A 211 24.26 -9.94 5.89
C VAL A 211 24.87 -8.96 6.89
N ASN A 212 26.10 -8.52 6.66
CA ASN A 212 26.81 -7.60 7.56
C ASN A 212 26.11 -6.24 7.65
N PHE A 213 25.49 -5.80 6.56
CA PHE A 213 24.64 -4.61 6.56
C PHE A 213 23.51 -4.69 7.58
N LEU A 214 22.85 -5.84 7.72
CA LEU A 214 21.78 -6.03 8.71
C LEU A 214 22.31 -6.02 10.14
N LEU A 215 23.50 -6.58 10.38
CA LEU A 215 24.18 -6.48 11.67
C LEU A 215 24.53 -5.02 12.01
N LYS A 216 25.08 -4.26 11.05
CA LYS A 216 25.40 -2.83 11.21
C LYS A 216 24.15 -2.00 11.53
N THR A 217 23.03 -2.33 10.89
CA THR A 217 21.76 -1.61 11.02
C THR A 217 20.81 -2.22 12.04
N SER A 218 21.29 -3.22 12.80
CA SER A 218 20.51 -3.93 13.82
C SER A 218 19.88 -2.95 14.80
N GLY A 219 18.57 -3.08 15.01
CA GLY A 219 17.74 -2.18 15.80
C GLY A 219 16.83 -1.26 14.98
N LEU A 220 17.14 -1.02 13.70
CA LEU A 220 16.33 -0.21 12.78
C LEU A 220 16.45 -0.76 11.34
N ASN A 221 16.11 -2.03 11.14
CA ASN A 221 16.15 -2.69 9.83
C ASN A 221 14.86 -3.48 9.50
N ALA A 222 13.74 -3.15 10.17
CA ALA A 222 12.41 -3.58 9.73
C ALA A 222 12.10 -2.99 8.35
N TYR A 223 11.58 -3.82 7.47
CA TYR A 223 11.29 -3.46 6.08
C TYR A 223 12.41 -2.64 5.44
N VAL A 224 13.61 -3.23 5.37
CA VAL A 224 14.74 -2.64 4.63
C VAL A 224 14.26 -2.18 3.27
N HIS A 225 14.53 -0.93 2.92
CA HIS A 225 14.18 -0.40 1.59
C HIS A 225 15.09 -1.05 0.57
N ALA A 226 14.54 -1.97 -0.22
CA ALA A 226 15.28 -2.81 -1.15
C ALA A 226 14.81 -2.59 -2.59
N PHE A 227 15.76 -2.38 -3.49
CA PHE A 227 15.48 -2.15 -4.91
C PHE A 227 16.55 -2.85 -5.76
N LEU A 228 16.14 -3.76 -6.65
CA LEU A 228 17.07 -4.40 -7.59
C LEU A 228 17.58 -3.40 -8.63
N MET A 229 18.89 -3.40 -8.86
CA MET A 229 19.61 -2.51 -9.77
C MET A 229 20.01 -3.22 -11.07
N PRO A 230 20.33 -2.49 -12.17
CA PRO A 230 20.72 -3.09 -13.46
C PRO A 230 21.86 -4.08 -13.39
N SER A 231 22.80 -3.93 -12.44
CA SER A 231 23.92 -4.86 -12.27
C SER A 231 23.52 -6.23 -11.71
N GLY A 232 22.29 -6.40 -11.23
CA GLY A 232 21.85 -7.55 -10.43
C GLY A 232 22.13 -7.41 -8.94
N LYS A 233 22.83 -6.35 -8.51
CA LYS A 233 22.93 -5.96 -7.09
C LYS A 233 21.65 -5.27 -6.64
N MET A 234 21.45 -5.25 -5.34
CA MET A 234 20.29 -4.63 -4.70
C MET A 234 20.77 -3.44 -3.88
N PHE A 235 20.17 -2.28 -4.13
CA PHE A 235 20.30 -1.16 -3.20
C PHE A 235 19.51 -1.51 -1.94
N LEU A 236 20.16 -1.38 -0.77
CA LEU A 236 19.55 -1.53 0.54
C LEU A 236 19.71 -0.25 1.36
N GLN A 237 18.64 0.20 2.02
CA GLN A 237 18.67 1.27 3.01
C GLN A 237 17.91 0.87 4.27
N ALA A 238 18.61 0.95 5.41
CA ALA A 238 18.08 0.72 6.74
C ALA A 238 18.83 1.60 7.74
N ASN A 239 18.20 1.88 8.89
CA ASN A 239 18.66 2.93 9.80
C ASN A 239 18.92 4.22 8.99
N TYR A 240 20.13 4.79 9.04
CA TYR A 240 20.59 5.85 8.14
C TYR A 240 21.65 5.37 7.12
N SER A 241 21.96 4.07 7.08
CA SER A 241 23.01 3.52 6.20
C SER A 241 22.45 2.93 4.91
N SER A 242 23.32 2.91 3.89
CA SER A 242 23.02 2.37 2.57
C SER A 242 24.16 1.49 2.03
N THR A 243 23.81 0.48 1.23
CA THR A 243 24.78 -0.42 0.58
C THR A 243 24.24 -0.91 -0.77
N LEU A 244 25.13 -1.26 -1.69
CA LEU A 244 24.84 -2.17 -2.79
C LEU A 244 25.22 -3.58 -2.35
N TRP A 245 24.23 -4.46 -2.26
CA TRP A 245 24.40 -5.84 -1.85
C TRP A 245 24.13 -6.79 -3.01
N ASP A 246 25.01 -7.76 -3.21
CA ASP A 246 24.88 -8.79 -4.23
C ASP A 246 24.25 -10.05 -3.63
N PRO A 247 23.00 -10.40 -3.96
CA PRO A 247 22.30 -11.52 -3.35
C PRO A 247 22.89 -12.90 -3.73
N GLU A 248 23.66 -12.99 -4.83
CA GLU A 248 24.25 -14.25 -5.27
C GLU A 248 25.58 -14.54 -4.58
N THR A 249 26.38 -13.49 -4.34
CA THR A 249 27.72 -13.63 -3.74
C THR A 249 27.79 -13.19 -2.28
N ASN A 250 26.71 -12.59 -1.76
CA ASN A 250 26.64 -11.91 -0.48
C ASN A 250 27.66 -10.75 -0.31
N ALA A 251 28.17 -10.22 -1.42
CA ALA A 251 29.15 -9.13 -1.39
C ALA A 251 28.44 -7.79 -1.13
N GLU A 252 29.04 -6.93 -0.31
CA GLU A 252 28.50 -5.62 0.04
C GLU A 252 29.47 -4.50 -0.38
N THR A 253 28.92 -3.45 -0.99
CA THR A 253 29.64 -2.22 -1.32
C THR A 253 28.93 -1.06 -0.62
N ALA A 254 29.56 -0.54 0.44
CA ALA A 254 29.01 0.56 1.21
C ALA A 254 28.77 1.78 0.31
N LEU A 255 27.60 2.42 0.50
CA LEU A 255 27.26 3.71 -0.09
C LEU A 255 27.33 4.79 1.00
N PRO A 256 27.32 6.09 0.64
CA PRO A 256 27.22 7.15 1.63
C PRO A 256 25.99 6.98 2.53
N ASP A 257 26.13 7.35 3.80
CA ASP A 257 25.00 7.38 4.73
C ASP A 257 24.02 8.52 4.35
N MET A 258 22.76 8.36 4.75
CA MET A 258 21.70 9.35 4.57
C MET A 258 22.10 10.69 5.23
N PRO A 259 22.05 11.82 4.51
CA PRO A 259 22.38 13.13 5.08
C PRO A 259 21.58 13.43 6.34
N GLY A 260 22.26 13.97 7.37
CA GLY A 260 21.65 14.28 8.66
C GLY A 260 21.36 13.07 9.55
N ASN A 261 21.85 11.87 9.20
CA ASN A 261 21.61 10.60 9.91
C ASN A 261 20.12 10.29 10.07
N ILE A 262 19.37 10.64 9.04
CA ILE A 262 17.92 10.53 8.99
C ILE A 262 17.49 9.07 8.78
N VAL A 263 16.62 8.56 9.65
CA VAL A 263 16.04 7.20 9.55
C VAL A 263 14.74 7.21 8.75
N ARG A 264 14.64 6.41 7.70
CA ARG A 264 13.43 6.33 6.83
C ARG A 264 12.64 5.01 6.95
N VAL A 265 13.26 3.96 7.47
CA VAL A 265 12.60 2.66 7.66
C VAL A 265 11.67 2.69 8.90
N TYR A 266 10.87 1.65 9.09
CA TYR A 266 10.05 1.51 10.29
C TYR A 266 10.92 1.60 11.57
N PRO A 267 10.44 2.28 12.65
CA PRO A 267 9.13 2.92 12.81
C PRO A 267 9.03 4.37 12.32
N ALA A 268 10.11 4.96 11.80
CA ALA A 268 10.03 6.30 11.21
C ALA A 268 9.13 6.32 9.96
N SER A 269 9.15 5.24 9.18
CA SER A 269 8.25 4.98 8.04
C SER A 269 8.11 6.19 7.12
N GLY A 270 9.25 6.69 6.62
CA GLY A 270 9.29 7.72 5.59
C GLY A 270 8.84 7.15 4.24
N ALA A 271 8.22 8.01 3.43
CA ALA A 271 7.78 7.64 2.08
C ALA A 271 9.01 7.34 1.21
N THR A 272 9.00 6.19 0.53
CA THR A 272 10.06 5.81 -0.43
C THR A 272 9.50 5.30 -1.75
N ALA A 273 10.19 5.57 -2.86
CA ALA A 273 9.88 5.01 -4.17
C ALA A 273 11.11 5.03 -5.08
N MET A 274 11.16 4.10 -6.04
CA MET A 274 11.98 4.23 -7.23
C MET A 274 11.26 5.18 -8.21
N LEU A 275 11.96 6.19 -8.71
CA LEU A 275 11.44 7.12 -9.70
C LEU A 275 11.24 6.43 -11.06
N PRO A 276 10.35 6.96 -11.93
CA PRO A 276 10.08 6.42 -13.25
C PRO A 276 11.33 6.08 -14.08
N LEU A 277 11.37 4.85 -14.61
CA LEU A 277 12.41 4.38 -15.52
C LEU A 277 11.98 4.70 -16.96
N THR A 278 12.73 5.53 -17.67
CA THR A 278 12.33 6.05 -18.97
C THR A 278 13.46 5.99 -20.00
N PRO A 279 13.16 6.01 -21.31
CA PRO A 279 14.19 6.19 -22.33
C PRO A 279 15.06 7.43 -22.08
N LYS A 280 14.46 8.52 -21.58
CA LYS A 280 15.13 9.81 -21.34
C LYS A 280 16.23 9.73 -20.27
N ASN A 281 16.03 8.92 -19.24
CA ASN A 281 17.03 8.70 -18.19
C ASN A 281 17.81 7.38 -18.36
N ASN A 282 17.79 6.80 -19.57
CA ASN A 282 18.41 5.51 -19.87
C ASN A 282 17.99 4.38 -18.92
N TYR A 283 16.76 4.45 -18.39
CA TYR A 283 16.25 3.51 -17.40
C TYR A 283 17.11 3.41 -16.13
N THR A 284 17.79 4.49 -15.76
CA THR A 284 18.67 4.53 -14.58
C THR A 284 17.83 4.67 -13.30
N PRO A 285 17.93 3.73 -12.33
CA PRO A 285 17.19 3.87 -11.09
C PRO A 285 17.67 5.02 -10.21
N THR A 286 16.74 5.86 -9.80
CA THR A 286 16.93 6.87 -8.76
C THR A 286 15.86 6.65 -7.71
N ILE A 287 16.24 6.66 -6.44
CA ILE A 287 15.34 6.38 -5.32
C ILE A 287 15.13 7.67 -4.54
N ILE A 288 13.87 7.98 -4.25
CA ILE A 288 13.47 9.11 -3.41
C ILE A 288 13.09 8.63 -2.02
N PHE A 289 13.47 9.41 -1.01
CA PHE A 289 13.07 9.26 0.38
C PHE A 289 12.55 10.59 0.89
N CYS A 290 11.37 10.61 1.48
CA CYS A 290 10.73 11.81 2.01
C CYS A 290 10.16 11.56 3.39
N ALA A 291 10.22 12.59 4.23
CA ALA A 291 9.88 12.55 5.64
C ALA A 291 10.63 11.50 6.50
N TRP A 292 10.69 11.75 7.80
CA TRP A 292 11.46 10.95 8.76
C TRP A 292 11.13 11.37 10.19
N GLY A 293 11.61 10.60 11.17
CA GLY A 293 11.60 10.97 12.59
C GLY A 293 12.85 10.46 13.31
N ASP A 294 13.39 11.29 14.24
CA ASP A 294 14.50 10.90 15.12
C ASP A 294 14.03 9.78 16.05
N PHE A 295 14.66 8.62 15.89
CA PHE A 295 14.46 7.48 16.77
C PHE A 295 15.77 7.08 17.46
N SER A 296 16.47 8.07 17.99
CA SER A 296 17.58 7.79 18.89
C SER A 296 17.13 7.10 20.17
N TYR A 297 15.85 7.22 20.58
CA TYR A 297 15.37 6.54 21.78
C TYR A 297 13.86 6.67 22.07
N PRO A 298 13.18 5.66 22.65
CA PRO A 298 11.78 5.82 23.06
C PRO A 298 11.55 6.40 24.47
N ARG A 299 12.54 7.05 25.09
CA ARG A 299 12.30 7.85 26.32
C ARG A 299 11.56 9.17 26.07
N ILE A 300 10.87 9.25 24.94
CA ILE A 300 10.12 10.41 24.52
C ILE A 300 8.71 9.95 24.14
N ASP A 301 7.76 10.83 24.35
CA ASP A 301 6.43 10.71 23.78
C ASP A 301 6.51 11.12 22.31
N THR A 302 6.63 10.13 21.42
CA THR A 302 6.96 10.32 19.99
C THR A 302 5.99 11.25 19.27
N TRP A 303 4.71 11.25 19.64
CA TRP A 303 3.68 12.15 19.09
C TRP A 303 3.91 13.65 19.38
N ASN A 304 4.86 14.01 20.25
CA ASN A 304 5.29 15.40 20.44
C ASN A 304 6.37 15.85 19.45
N TYR A 305 6.93 14.93 18.66
CA TYR A 305 8.01 15.20 17.73
C TYR A 305 7.48 15.34 16.31
N PRO A 306 7.67 16.49 15.65
CA PRO A 306 7.17 16.70 14.30
C PRO A 306 7.94 15.84 13.29
N ALA A 307 7.21 15.26 12.34
CA ALA A 307 7.79 14.69 11.15
C ALA A 307 8.45 15.80 10.33
N THR A 308 9.63 15.50 9.81
CA THR A 308 10.34 16.42 8.91
C THR A 308 9.65 16.56 7.55
N ARG A 309 10.06 17.59 6.81
CA ARG A 309 9.71 17.78 5.39
C ARG A 309 10.82 17.32 4.44
N ASP A 310 11.97 16.92 4.99
CA ASP A 310 13.18 16.65 4.23
C ASP A 310 13.00 15.49 3.23
N CYS A 311 13.36 15.75 1.98
CA CYS A 311 13.49 14.75 0.93
C CYS A 311 14.93 14.65 0.39
N GLN A 312 15.35 13.43 0.07
CA GLN A 312 16.66 13.10 -0.51
C GLN A 312 16.47 12.12 -1.67
N ARG A 313 17.32 12.24 -2.70
CA ARG A 313 17.44 11.26 -3.79
C ARG A 313 18.82 10.64 -3.83
N ILE A 314 18.91 9.39 -4.25
CA ILE A 314 20.18 8.73 -4.60
C ILE A 314 20.03 7.94 -5.90
N THR A 315 21.04 8.00 -6.75
CA THR A 315 21.22 7.10 -7.89
C THR A 315 22.32 6.11 -7.51
N PRO A 316 21.99 4.85 -7.16
CA PRO A 316 22.98 3.91 -6.63
C PRO A 316 24.03 3.47 -7.66
N GLU A 317 23.65 3.42 -8.94
CA GLU A 317 24.51 3.01 -10.07
C GLU A 317 24.49 4.11 -11.16
N PRO A 318 25.15 5.25 -10.94
CA PRO A 318 25.15 6.34 -11.91
C PRO A 318 25.88 5.94 -13.20
N THR A 319 25.25 6.18 -14.35
CA THR A 319 25.78 5.76 -15.66
C THR A 319 26.84 6.70 -16.23
N ASP A 320 27.04 7.86 -15.62
CA ASP A 320 28.01 8.89 -16.03
C ASP A 320 29.41 8.69 -15.41
N GLY A 321 29.58 7.64 -14.59
CA GLY A 321 30.84 7.32 -13.91
C GLY A 321 31.10 8.14 -12.64
N SER A 322 30.16 8.97 -12.20
CA SER A 322 30.23 9.65 -10.90
C SER A 322 30.14 8.66 -9.73
N ALA A 323 30.55 9.09 -8.54
CA ALA A 323 30.33 8.29 -7.33
C ALA A 323 28.85 8.44 -6.87
N PRO A 324 28.19 7.36 -6.40
CA PRO A 324 26.85 7.46 -5.85
C PRO A 324 26.83 8.43 -4.66
N ALA A 325 25.89 9.36 -4.67
CA ALA A 325 25.74 10.35 -3.61
C ALA A 325 24.26 10.69 -3.38
N TYR A 326 23.91 10.96 -2.13
CA TYR A 326 22.62 11.57 -1.82
C TYR A 326 22.60 13.03 -2.28
N THR A 327 21.47 13.43 -2.83
CA THR A 327 21.19 14.80 -3.25
C THR A 327 19.92 15.29 -2.59
N LYS A 328 19.96 16.52 -2.10
CA LYS A 328 18.81 17.19 -1.52
C LYS A 328 17.73 17.41 -2.58
N ASP A 329 16.49 17.04 -2.26
CA ASP A 329 15.32 17.35 -3.06
C ASP A 329 14.45 18.45 -2.43
N ASP A 330 13.38 18.82 -3.14
CA ASP A 330 12.36 19.73 -2.62
C ASP A 330 11.71 19.15 -1.38
N ASP A 331 11.57 19.97 -0.34
CA ASP A 331 10.86 19.61 0.87
C ASP A 331 9.38 19.31 0.58
N LEU A 332 8.82 18.32 1.27
CA LEU A 332 7.38 18.08 1.31
C LEU A 332 6.61 19.36 1.66
N ILE A 333 5.35 19.46 1.29
CA ILE A 333 4.50 20.63 1.64
C ILE A 333 4.33 20.74 3.15
N GLU A 334 4.04 19.62 3.81
CA GLU A 334 4.00 19.47 5.26
C GLU A 334 4.82 18.27 5.74
N GLY A 335 5.17 18.24 7.03
CA GLY A 335 5.82 17.08 7.63
C GLY A 335 4.88 15.88 7.62
N ARG A 336 5.37 14.68 7.25
CA ARG A 336 4.49 13.51 7.08
C ARG A 336 5.17 12.17 7.38
N SER A 337 5.06 11.64 8.59
CA SER A 337 5.42 10.24 8.85
C SER A 337 4.35 9.30 8.30
N MET A 338 4.72 8.06 7.96
CA MET A 338 3.83 7.06 7.35
C MET A 338 3.19 7.51 6.03
N GLY A 339 3.79 8.49 5.35
CA GLY A 339 3.39 8.88 4.01
C GLY A 339 3.73 7.78 3.02
N GLN A 340 2.85 7.52 2.06
CA GLN A 340 3.03 6.45 1.09
C GLN A 340 3.02 6.97 -0.35
N PHE A 341 4.05 6.64 -1.11
CA PHE A 341 4.14 6.94 -2.53
C PHE A 341 3.37 5.92 -3.39
N ILE A 342 2.50 6.42 -4.25
CA ILE A 342 1.83 5.69 -5.34
C ILE A 342 2.25 6.32 -6.66
N ILE A 343 2.93 5.56 -7.53
CA ILE A 343 3.28 6.06 -8.86
C ILE A 343 2.02 6.07 -9.73
N LEU A 344 1.74 7.19 -10.39
CA LEU A 344 0.58 7.38 -11.25
C LEU A 344 0.93 7.10 -12.74
N PRO A 345 -0.07 6.79 -13.59
CA PRO A 345 0.12 6.54 -15.02
C PRO A 345 0.75 7.66 -15.85
N ASP A 346 0.77 8.88 -15.33
CA ASP A 346 1.43 10.04 -15.96
C ASP A 346 2.88 10.24 -15.49
N GLY A 347 3.42 9.30 -14.70
CA GLY A 347 4.78 9.31 -14.19
C GLY A 347 5.00 10.19 -12.96
N LYS A 348 3.95 10.86 -12.45
CA LYS A 348 4.00 11.58 -11.18
C LYS A 348 3.78 10.61 -10.02
N LEU A 349 4.14 11.03 -8.81
CA LEU A 349 3.95 10.22 -7.61
C LEU A 349 2.96 10.92 -6.68
N LEU A 350 1.90 10.24 -6.29
CA LEU A 350 0.98 10.69 -5.25
C LEU A 350 1.52 10.27 -3.88
N VAL A 351 1.51 11.17 -2.91
CA VAL A 351 1.70 10.86 -1.49
C VAL A 351 0.37 10.97 -0.77
N VAL A 352 -0.02 9.89 -0.10
CA VAL A 352 -1.21 9.80 0.77
C VAL A 352 -0.83 9.31 2.16
N ASN A 353 -1.81 9.27 3.06
CA ASN A 353 -1.69 8.79 4.43
C ASN A 353 -0.72 9.60 5.30
N GLY A 354 -0.70 9.29 6.59
CA GLY A 354 0.35 9.74 7.49
C GLY A 354 -0.05 10.78 8.54
N ALA A 355 0.95 11.16 9.31
CA ALA A 355 0.82 11.99 10.51
C ALA A 355 1.85 13.13 10.53
N LEU A 356 1.45 14.26 11.13
CA LEU A 356 2.31 15.43 11.33
C LEU A 356 3.40 15.14 12.35
N ASN A 357 3.11 14.32 13.37
CA ASN A 357 4.05 14.01 14.44
C ASN A 357 4.10 12.52 14.76
N GLY A 358 5.25 12.10 15.28
CA GLY A 358 5.49 10.74 15.77
C GLY A 358 5.74 9.71 14.68
N THR A 359 5.62 8.46 15.07
CA THR A 359 6.13 7.30 14.34
C THR A 359 5.06 6.23 14.15
N ALA A 360 5.30 5.32 13.20
CA ALA A 360 4.51 4.13 12.98
C ALA A 360 4.59 3.20 14.20
N GLY A 361 3.45 2.84 14.78
CA GLY A 361 3.37 1.93 15.91
C GLY A 361 2.21 2.24 16.85
N TYR A 362 2.02 1.36 17.82
CA TYR A 362 1.09 1.54 18.92
C TYR A 362 1.71 1.08 20.25
N ALA A 363 1.23 1.62 21.37
CA ALA A 363 1.59 1.17 22.71
C ALA A 363 0.52 1.58 23.73
N GLN A 364 0.36 0.80 24.80
CA GLN A 364 -0.54 1.15 25.92
C GLN A 364 0.16 1.97 27.02
N ARG A 365 1.46 2.17 26.89
CA ARG A 365 2.31 2.94 27.80
C ARG A 365 3.55 3.41 27.05
N THR A 366 4.16 4.50 27.50
CA THR A 366 5.50 4.93 27.09
C THR A 366 6.45 4.87 28.26
N TYR A 367 7.69 5.29 28.06
CA TYR A 367 8.63 5.43 29.17
C TYR A 367 8.18 6.51 30.18
N THR A 368 7.57 7.59 29.69
CA THR A 368 7.12 8.74 30.49
C THR A 368 5.69 8.58 31.00
N ILE A 369 4.86 7.79 30.30
CA ILE A 369 3.48 7.50 30.65
C ILE A 369 3.32 6.03 30.99
N THR A 370 3.15 5.70 32.27
CA THR A 370 3.10 4.30 32.74
C THR A 370 1.70 3.70 32.80
N SER A 371 0.66 4.51 32.55
CA SER A 371 -0.75 4.12 32.57
C SER A 371 -1.42 4.47 31.25
N PHE A 372 -2.21 3.52 30.71
CA PHE A 372 -2.97 3.75 29.48
C PHE A 372 -3.96 4.92 29.59
N ALA A 373 -4.53 5.15 30.77
CA ALA A 373 -5.50 6.23 30.99
C ALA A 373 -4.91 7.63 30.74
N ASP A 374 -3.59 7.75 30.81
CA ASP A 374 -2.86 9.00 30.61
C ASP A 374 -2.36 9.17 29.16
N MET A 375 -2.57 8.17 28.29
CA MET A 375 -2.20 8.24 26.87
C MET A 375 -3.15 9.18 26.10
N PRO A 376 -2.68 10.32 25.57
CA PRO A 376 -3.56 11.37 25.04
C PRO A 376 -4.20 11.04 23.68
N TYR A 377 -3.68 10.03 22.97
CA TYR A 377 -4.09 9.67 21.62
C TYR A 377 -4.50 8.18 21.53
N GLY A 378 -4.97 7.62 22.63
CA GLY A 378 -5.17 6.17 22.76
C GLY A 378 -3.84 5.45 22.61
N GLU A 379 -3.82 4.36 21.84
CA GLU A 379 -2.60 3.56 21.69
C GLU A 379 -1.65 4.09 20.61
N SER A 380 -2.04 5.10 19.83
CA SER A 380 -1.23 5.62 18.73
C SER A 380 0.07 6.29 19.20
N LEU A 381 1.20 5.93 18.56
CA LEU A 381 2.49 6.58 18.75
C LEU A 381 2.71 7.82 17.85
N ALA A 382 1.66 8.23 17.12
CA ALA A 382 1.64 9.37 16.23
C ALA A 382 0.38 10.23 16.44
N ASN A 383 0.44 11.50 16.06
CA ASN A 383 -0.72 12.40 16.08
C ASN A 383 -0.72 13.39 14.90
N GLY A 384 -1.85 14.08 14.74
CA GLY A 384 -2.05 15.09 13.69
C GLY A 384 -2.20 14.44 12.32
N HIS A 385 -3.40 13.96 11.99
CA HIS A 385 -3.67 13.34 10.69
C HIS A 385 -3.30 14.28 9.53
N VAL A 386 -2.66 13.76 8.49
CA VAL A 386 -2.40 14.52 7.25
C VAL A 386 -3.35 14.04 6.16
N GLY A 387 -4.56 14.63 6.14
CA GLY A 387 -5.66 14.18 5.28
C GLY A 387 -5.60 14.66 3.83
N THR A 388 -4.85 15.72 3.53
CA THR A 388 -4.70 16.23 2.14
C THR A 388 -3.57 15.48 1.45
N PRO A 389 -3.78 14.85 0.28
CA PRO A 389 -2.71 14.26 -0.53
C PRO A 389 -1.76 15.33 -1.10
N ALA A 390 -0.64 14.90 -1.67
CA ALA A 390 0.23 15.76 -2.48
C ALA A 390 0.74 14.99 -3.70
N ILE A 391 0.90 15.67 -4.84
CA ILE A 391 1.57 15.12 -6.02
C ILE A 391 3.00 15.63 -6.07
N TYR A 392 3.90 14.71 -6.41
CA TYR A 392 5.29 14.94 -6.75
C TYR A 392 5.52 14.75 -8.24
N ASP A 393 6.00 15.78 -8.93
CA ASP A 393 6.50 15.67 -10.30
C ASP A 393 8.03 15.59 -10.29
N PRO A 394 8.64 14.42 -10.57
CA PRO A 394 10.08 14.25 -10.52
C PRO A 394 10.83 15.05 -11.59
N ASN A 395 10.13 15.49 -12.66
CA ASN A 395 10.67 16.22 -13.80
C ASN A 395 10.46 17.74 -13.71
N ALA A 396 9.65 18.22 -12.78
CA ALA A 396 9.48 19.65 -12.56
C ALA A 396 10.79 20.29 -12.06
N PRO A 397 11.00 21.59 -12.35
CA PRO A 397 12.13 22.34 -11.80
C PRO A 397 12.19 22.25 -10.28
N ALA A 398 13.39 22.29 -9.71
CA ALA A 398 13.57 22.37 -8.26
C ALA A 398 12.84 23.60 -7.70
N GLY A 399 12.19 23.42 -6.55
CA GLY A 399 11.27 24.37 -5.91
C GLY A 399 9.82 24.28 -6.40
N GLN A 400 9.51 23.43 -7.39
CA GLN A 400 8.18 23.31 -8.01
C GLN A 400 7.70 21.86 -8.13
N ARG A 401 8.35 20.91 -7.46
CA ARG A 401 8.04 19.48 -7.63
C ARG A 401 6.82 19.02 -6.85
N TRP A 402 6.39 19.75 -5.83
CA TRP A 402 5.25 19.40 -4.99
C TRP A 402 4.06 20.32 -5.22
N SER A 403 2.85 19.75 -5.31
CA SER A 403 1.59 20.49 -5.27
C SER A 403 0.49 19.63 -4.62
N ASN A 404 -0.38 20.28 -3.84
CA ASN A 404 -1.65 19.73 -3.37
C ASN A 404 -2.83 20.60 -3.84
N ASP A 405 -2.61 21.41 -4.88
CA ASP A 405 -3.60 22.36 -5.37
C ASP A 405 -4.84 21.63 -5.90
N GLY A 406 -6.00 22.06 -5.43
CA GLY A 406 -7.28 21.46 -5.82
C GLY A 406 -7.57 20.11 -5.18
N PHE A 407 -6.78 19.66 -4.21
CA PHE A 407 -7.05 18.42 -3.47
C PHE A 407 -7.87 18.67 -2.20
N ASP A 408 -8.81 17.75 -1.95
CA ASP A 408 -9.56 17.72 -0.70
C ASP A 408 -8.73 17.12 0.44
N THR A 409 -9.17 17.39 1.66
CA THR A 409 -8.70 16.73 2.87
C THR A 409 -9.65 15.57 3.20
N SER A 410 -9.15 14.33 3.27
CA SER A 410 -9.94 13.22 3.79
C SER A 410 -10.24 13.41 5.28
N PRO A 411 -11.48 13.17 5.74
CA PRO A 411 -11.81 13.17 7.16
C PRO A 411 -11.40 11.88 7.88
N ILE A 412 -10.92 10.86 7.16
CA ILE A 412 -10.52 9.57 7.72
C ILE A 412 -9.02 9.59 8.01
N ALA A 413 -8.66 9.40 9.29
CA ALA A 413 -7.27 9.39 9.71
C ALA A 413 -6.57 8.09 9.26
N ARG A 414 -5.77 8.16 8.19
CA ARG A 414 -4.95 7.06 7.69
C ARG A 414 -3.57 7.06 8.38
N MET A 415 -3.53 6.59 9.62
CA MET A 415 -2.35 6.53 10.48
C MET A 415 -1.57 5.21 10.26
N TYR A 416 -0.99 4.65 11.32
CA TYR A 416 -0.31 3.35 11.28
C TYR A 416 -1.25 2.22 10.80
N HIS A 417 -0.72 1.25 10.03
CA HIS A 417 -1.53 0.21 9.36
C HIS A 417 -2.55 0.74 8.33
N SER A 418 -2.28 1.90 7.72
CA SER A 418 -2.96 2.29 6.48
C SER A 418 -2.17 1.88 5.25
N SER A 419 -2.88 1.65 4.16
CA SER A 419 -2.31 1.26 2.87
C SER A 419 -3.05 1.95 1.72
N ALA A 420 -2.34 2.15 0.62
CA ALA A 420 -2.86 2.69 -0.62
C ALA A 420 -2.29 1.98 -1.85
N MET A 421 -3.04 2.02 -2.95
CA MET A 421 -2.74 1.28 -4.17
C MET A 421 -3.38 1.91 -5.41
N LEU A 422 -2.64 1.94 -6.52
CA LEU A 422 -3.19 2.31 -7.84
C LEU A 422 -4.13 1.22 -8.36
N LEU A 423 -5.31 1.62 -8.82
CA LEU A 423 -6.29 0.74 -9.47
C LEU A 423 -6.13 0.72 -10.99
N PRO A 424 -6.66 -0.31 -11.69
CA PRO A 424 -6.61 -0.42 -13.15
C PRO A 424 -7.19 0.80 -13.89
N ASP A 425 -8.20 1.48 -13.33
CA ASP A 425 -8.77 2.69 -13.93
C ASP A 425 -7.92 3.96 -13.69
N GLY A 426 -6.81 3.86 -12.95
CA GLY A 426 -5.95 4.98 -12.57
C GLY A 426 -6.36 5.68 -11.27
N SER A 427 -7.50 5.36 -10.66
CA SER A 427 -7.80 5.88 -9.32
C SER A 427 -6.92 5.22 -8.26
N VAL A 428 -6.93 5.74 -7.03
CA VAL A 428 -6.11 5.20 -5.92
C VAL A 428 -7.02 4.75 -4.78
N LEU A 429 -7.01 3.45 -4.48
CA LEU A 429 -7.68 2.88 -3.31
C LEU A 429 -6.85 3.18 -2.06
N ILE A 430 -7.52 3.58 -0.98
CA ILE A 430 -6.92 3.87 0.32
C ILE A 430 -7.76 3.17 1.40
N ALA A 431 -7.11 2.37 2.25
CA ALA A 431 -7.77 1.58 3.30
C ALA A 431 -6.93 1.52 4.59
N GLY A 432 -7.45 0.86 5.63
CA GLY A 432 -6.90 0.91 7.00
C GLY A 432 -7.38 2.18 7.71
N SER A 433 -6.98 2.55 8.91
CA SER A 433 -5.79 2.32 9.70
C SER A 433 -6.15 1.56 10.97
N ASN A 434 -5.15 1.00 11.65
CA ASN A 434 -5.33 0.41 12.96
C ASN A 434 -4.12 0.66 13.87
N PRO A 435 -3.99 1.86 14.48
CA PRO A 435 -2.91 2.16 15.41
C PRO A 435 -3.23 1.63 16.82
N ASN A 436 -3.79 0.42 16.93
CA ASN A 436 -4.21 -0.21 18.18
C ASN A 436 -3.73 -1.66 18.23
N VAL A 437 -3.63 -2.23 19.43
CA VAL A 437 -3.23 -3.61 19.72
C VAL A 437 -4.27 -4.62 19.25
N ASP A 438 -5.54 -4.23 19.31
CA ASP A 438 -6.72 -5.00 18.91
C ASP A 438 -7.79 -4.01 18.41
N VAL A 439 -8.94 -4.51 17.96
CA VAL A 439 -10.02 -3.70 17.42
C VAL A 439 -10.50 -2.69 18.46
N ASN A 440 -10.36 -1.41 18.14
CA ASN A 440 -10.85 -0.32 18.96
C ASN A 440 -11.59 0.71 18.10
N LYS A 441 -12.91 0.78 18.25
CA LYS A 441 -13.77 1.73 17.50
C LYS A 441 -14.07 3.03 18.25
N THR A 442 -13.58 3.16 19.49
CA THR A 442 -13.98 4.24 20.41
C THR A 442 -12.86 5.24 20.73
N THR A 443 -11.64 4.95 20.30
CA THR A 443 -10.49 5.84 20.45
C THR A 443 -10.48 6.96 19.41
N LEU A 444 -9.57 7.94 19.55
CA LEU A 444 -9.39 9.04 18.61
C LEU A 444 -8.99 8.57 17.21
N TYR A 445 -8.13 7.55 17.15
CA TYR A 445 -7.69 6.91 15.90
C TYR A 445 -8.18 5.46 15.88
N PRO A 446 -9.45 5.24 15.52
CA PRO A 446 -10.07 3.93 15.63
C PRO A 446 -9.54 2.98 14.56
N THR A 447 -9.69 1.68 14.80
CA THR A 447 -9.60 0.68 13.73
C THR A 447 -10.60 1.04 12.64
N GLU A 448 -10.14 1.19 11.40
CA GLU A 448 -10.94 1.73 10.29
C GLU A 448 -11.09 0.71 9.17
N TYR A 449 -12.34 0.39 8.85
CA TYR A 449 -12.71 -0.57 7.80
C TYR A 449 -13.28 0.11 6.55
N ARG A 450 -13.52 1.43 6.58
CA ARG A 450 -13.98 2.18 5.42
C ARG A 450 -12.81 2.41 4.48
N ALA A 451 -12.97 2.07 3.21
CA ALA A 451 -12.05 2.47 2.16
C ALA A 451 -12.48 3.82 1.55
N GLU A 452 -11.53 4.51 0.95
CA GLU A 452 -11.77 5.66 0.07
C GLU A 452 -11.10 5.42 -1.28
N VAL A 453 -11.68 5.98 -2.34
CA VAL A 453 -11.06 6.03 -3.66
C VAL A 453 -10.74 7.48 -3.99
N PHE A 454 -9.45 7.78 -4.16
CA PHE A 454 -8.97 9.09 -4.57
C PHE A 454 -8.87 9.18 -6.10
N TYR A 455 -9.29 10.33 -6.65
CA TYR A 455 -9.30 10.58 -8.09
C TYR A 455 -8.28 11.66 -8.48
N PRO A 456 -7.10 11.29 -9.03
CA PRO A 456 -6.08 12.25 -9.46
C PRO A 456 -6.54 13.26 -10.53
N PRO A 457 -5.80 14.37 -10.75
CA PRO A 457 -6.18 15.46 -11.65
C PRO A 457 -6.63 15.06 -13.06
N TYR A 458 -6.07 14.00 -13.63
CA TYR A 458 -6.41 13.54 -14.98
C TYR A 458 -7.84 12.99 -15.11
N PHE A 459 -8.55 12.73 -14.00
CA PHE A 459 -9.99 12.43 -14.04
C PHE A 459 -10.86 13.64 -14.41
N SER A 460 -10.29 14.84 -14.51
CA SER A 460 -10.97 16.02 -15.08
C SER A 460 -11.18 15.93 -16.59
N ALA A 461 -10.48 15.03 -17.27
CA ALA A 461 -10.64 14.86 -18.71
C ALA A 461 -12.02 14.29 -19.05
N THR A 462 -12.71 14.95 -19.97
CA THR A 462 -13.99 14.48 -20.50
C THR A 462 -13.84 13.27 -21.43
N VAL A 463 -12.64 13.03 -21.94
CA VAL A 463 -12.28 11.90 -22.78
C VAL A 463 -10.98 11.30 -22.30
N ARG A 464 -10.98 9.97 -22.13
CA ARG A 464 -9.79 9.19 -21.82
C ARG A 464 -9.38 8.34 -23.03
N PRO A 465 -8.09 8.08 -23.23
CA PRO A 465 -7.66 7.23 -24.32
C PRO A 465 -8.23 5.82 -24.22
N ALA A 466 -8.71 5.30 -25.35
CA ALA A 466 -9.20 3.93 -25.51
C ALA A 466 -8.34 3.19 -26.55
N PRO A 467 -7.08 2.88 -26.23
CA PRO A 467 -6.16 2.19 -27.14
C PRO A 467 -6.60 0.75 -27.44
N SER A 468 -6.16 0.22 -28.57
CA SER A 468 -6.32 -1.19 -28.96
C SER A 468 -5.00 -1.76 -29.49
N GLY A 469 -4.87 -3.09 -29.56
CA GLY A 469 -3.63 -3.75 -29.98
C GLY A 469 -2.62 -3.97 -28.85
N ILE A 470 -2.99 -3.71 -27.60
CA ILE A 470 -2.12 -3.95 -26.45
C ILE A 470 -1.92 -5.47 -26.26
N PRO A 471 -0.68 -5.96 -26.20
CA PRO A 471 -0.41 -7.39 -26.04
C PRO A 471 -0.69 -7.84 -24.59
N SER A 472 -1.05 -9.12 -24.43
CA SER A 472 -1.18 -9.77 -23.12
C SER A 472 0.14 -10.30 -22.56
N LYS A 473 1.22 -10.25 -23.35
CA LYS A 473 2.57 -10.65 -22.95
C LYS A 473 3.62 -9.70 -23.53
N LEU A 474 4.63 -9.37 -22.73
CA LEU A 474 5.82 -8.64 -23.19
C LEU A 474 7.08 -9.48 -22.99
N THR A 475 8.00 -9.41 -23.94
CA THR A 475 9.33 -10.03 -23.84
C THR A 475 10.39 -9.01 -23.42
N TYR A 476 11.57 -9.48 -23.05
CA TYR A 476 12.75 -8.64 -22.83
C TYR A 476 13.52 -8.49 -24.14
N GLY A 477 13.35 -7.36 -24.82
CA GLY A 477 13.72 -7.18 -26.23
C GLY A 477 12.77 -7.94 -27.17
N GLY A 478 13.09 -7.94 -28.47
CA GLY A 478 12.27 -8.53 -29.54
C GLY A 478 11.68 -7.49 -30.49
N ASP A 479 10.90 -7.98 -31.45
CA ASP A 479 10.23 -7.13 -32.44
C ASP A 479 9.19 -6.19 -31.79
N PRO A 480 9.05 -4.97 -32.31
CA PRO A 480 8.06 -4.03 -31.81
C PRO A 480 6.63 -4.50 -32.10
N PHE A 481 5.67 -3.89 -31.41
CA PHE A 481 4.24 -4.11 -31.61
C PHE A 481 3.51 -2.78 -31.76
N ASP A 482 2.34 -2.81 -32.38
CA ASP A 482 1.58 -1.61 -32.67
C ASP A 482 0.40 -1.44 -31.72
N ILE A 483 0.23 -0.23 -31.18
CA ILE A 483 -0.96 0.19 -30.43
C ILE A 483 -1.71 1.23 -31.27
N THR A 484 -2.99 1.02 -31.51
CA THR A 484 -3.84 2.03 -32.19
C THR A 484 -4.60 2.86 -31.19
N ILE A 485 -4.43 4.18 -31.26
CA ILE A 485 -5.23 5.19 -30.57
C ILE A 485 -6.26 5.74 -31.57
N PRO A 486 -7.57 5.46 -31.40
CA PRO A 486 -8.57 5.98 -32.32
C PRO A 486 -8.72 7.49 -32.16
N ALA A 487 -9.12 8.19 -33.24
CA ALA A 487 -9.30 9.65 -33.23
C ALA A 487 -10.24 10.15 -32.11
N SER A 488 -11.19 9.32 -31.67
CA SER A 488 -12.12 9.62 -30.59
C SER A 488 -11.49 9.62 -29.19
N SER A 489 -10.23 9.21 -29.05
CA SER A 489 -9.50 9.10 -27.76
C SER A 489 -8.87 10.41 -27.28
N TYR A 490 -8.84 11.44 -28.12
CA TYR A 490 -8.22 12.72 -27.79
C TYR A 490 -8.80 13.83 -28.66
N SER A 491 -8.53 15.08 -28.25
CA SER A 491 -8.95 16.28 -28.98
C SER A 491 -7.73 17.10 -29.44
N GLY A 492 -7.94 17.93 -30.46
CA GLY A 492 -6.90 18.79 -31.02
C GLY A 492 -5.92 18.05 -31.95
N SER A 493 -4.77 18.67 -32.20
CA SER A 493 -3.77 18.19 -33.17
C SER A 493 -3.32 16.76 -32.89
N ALA A 494 -3.39 15.90 -33.91
CA ALA A 494 -2.93 14.52 -33.86
C ALA A 494 -1.42 14.40 -33.66
N ASN A 495 -0.64 15.25 -34.34
CA ASN A 495 0.82 15.29 -34.16
C ASN A 495 1.20 15.62 -32.72
N ASP A 496 0.52 16.61 -32.12
CA ASP A 496 0.77 17.03 -30.73
C ASP A 496 0.33 15.95 -29.73
N ALA A 497 -0.77 15.24 -30.00
CA ALA A 497 -1.16 14.09 -29.19
C ALA A 497 -0.13 12.97 -29.27
N ALA A 498 0.33 12.62 -30.48
CA ALA A 498 1.32 11.57 -30.69
C ALA A 498 2.68 11.90 -30.05
N ASP A 499 3.16 13.15 -30.19
CA ASP A 499 4.40 13.64 -29.57
C ASP A 499 4.38 13.55 -28.03
N ASN A 500 3.19 13.68 -27.43
CA ASN A 500 2.99 13.68 -25.98
C ASN A 500 2.29 12.41 -25.50
N THR A 501 2.48 11.29 -26.20
CA THR A 501 1.98 9.99 -25.78
C THR A 501 3.08 9.15 -25.13
N VAL A 502 2.76 8.60 -23.95
CA VAL A 502 3.62 7.69 -23.20
C VAL A 502 2.94 6.34 -23.08
N VAL A 503 3.69 5.27 -23.32
CA VAL A 503 3.26 3.89 -23.04
C VAL A 503 4.06 3.41 -21.84
N ALA A 504 3.39 3.21 -20.71
CA ALA A 504 4.01 2.81 -19.46
C ALA A 504 3.58 1.41 -19.05
N VAL A 505 4.55 0.56 -18.73
CA VAL A 505 4.36 -0.72 -18.04
C VAL A 505 4.55 -0.45 -16.56
N MET A 506 3.49 -0.66 -15.80
CA MET A 506 3.44 -0.37 -14.37
C MET A 506 3.10 -1.61 -13.59
N ARG A 507 3.67 -1.68 -12.39
CA ARG A 507 3.35 -2.72 -11.42
C ARG A 507 3.06 -2.05 -10.09
N GLY A 508 1.95 -2.42 -9.46
CA GLY A 508 1.68 -2.07 -8.06
C GLY A 508 2.67 -2.76 -7.11
N GLY A 509 2.55 -2.52 -5.81
CA GLY A 509 3.35 -3.24 -4.82
C GLY A 509 2.51 -4.16 -3.94
N PHE A 510 3.18 -4.92 -3.07
CA PHE A 510 2.60 -5.30 -1.78
C PHE A 510 2.63 -4.06 -0.89
N THR A 511 1.46 -3.49 -0.64
CA THR A 511 1.35 -2.24 0.12
C THR A 511 1.14 -2.55 1.60
N THR A 512 2.01 -2.03 2.47
CA THR A 512 1.88 -2.13 3.92
C THR A 512 2.84 -1.17 4.62
N HIS A 513 2.51 -0.69 5.82
CA HIS A 513 3.46 0.08 6.67
C HIS A 513 4.13 1.27 5.96
N ALA A 514 3.37 1.97 5.10
CA ALA A 514 3.83 3.07 4.24
C ALA A 514 4.82 2.69 3.11
N MET A 515 4.93 1.40 2.80
CA MET A 515 5.81 0.85 1.77
C MET A 515 5.04 0.15 0.65
N ASN A 516 5.69 0.01 -0.50
CA ASN A 516 5.14 -0.67 -1.67
C ASN A 516 6.23 -1.56 -2.28
N MET A 517 6.31 -2.82 -1.82
CA MET A 517 7.33 -3.77 -2.30
C MET A 517 7.02 -4.17 -3.74
N GLY A 518 7.97 -3.95 -4.66
CA GLY A 518 7.81 -4.27 -6.07
C GLY A 518 7.12 -3.23 -6.96
N GLN A 519 6.68 -2.08 -6.41
CA GLN A 519 6.09 -1.01 -7.23
C GLN A 519 7.12 -0.46 -8.23
N ARG A 520 6.76 -0.43 -9.52
CA ARG A 520 7.64 0.04 -10.61
C ARG A 520 6.85 0.75 -11.70
N PHE A 521 7.51 1.71 -12.34
CA PHE A 521 7.07 2.36 -13.57
C PHE A 521 8.19 2.27 -14.60
N LEU A 522 7.88 1.75 -15.79
CA LEU A 522 8.80 1.68 -16.90
C LEU A 522 8.11 2.18 -18.19
N GLN A 523 8.68 3.20 -18.83
CA GLN A 523 8.20 3.70 -20.11
C GLN A 523 8.81 2.91 -21.28
N LEU A 524 7.97 2.37 -22.17
CA LEU A 524 8.43 1.78 -23.42
C LEU A 524 8.85 2.88 -24.40
N ASN A 525 9.94 2.63 -25.13
CA ASN A 525 10.30 3.47 -26.26
C ASN A 525 9.25 3.29 -27.36
N ASN A 526 8.87 4.38 -28.02
CA ASN A 526 7.88 4.33 -29.09
C ASN A 526 8.10 5.43 -30.14
N THR A 527 7.70 5.12 -31.37
CA THR A 527 7.48 6.09 -32.45
C THR A 527 6.02 6.01 -32.89
N TYR A 528 5.59 6.78 -33.87
CA TYR A 528 4.17 6.81 -34.24
C TYR A 528 3.91 7.09 -35.72
N THR A 529 2.75 6.70 -36.22
CA THR A 529 2.20 7.10 -37.51
C THR A 529 0.85 7.78 -37.30
N VAL A 530 0.72 9.03 -37.74
CA VAL A 530 -0.56 9.74 -37.77
C VAL A 530 -1.29 9.45 -39.10
N ASN A 531 -2.51 8.93 -39.01
CA ASN A 531 -3.34 8.60 -40.16
C ASN A 531 -4.27 9.75 -40.57
N GLN A 532 -4.75 9.74 -41.81
CA GLN A 532 -5.66 10.77 -42.34
C GLN A 532 -6.98 10.88 -41.58
N ASP A 533 -7.44 9.78 -40.97
CA ASP A 533 -8.68 9.72 -40.18
C ASP A 533 -8.52 10.24 -38.74
N GLY A 534 -7.32 10.68 -38.36
CA GLY A 534 -7.00 11.11 -37.00
C GLY A 534 -6.70 9.98 -36.03
N SER A 535 -6.62 8.73 -36.46
CA SER A 535 -6.03 7.68 -35.62
C SER A 535 -4.51 7.82 -35.55
N ILE A 536 -3.93 7.40 -34.43
CA ILE A 536 -2.48 7.33 -34.22
C ILE A 536 -2.13 5.86 -34.03
N VAL A 537 -1.17 5.35 -34.79
CA VAL A 537 -0.54 4.06 -34.53
C VAL A 537 0.78 4.32 -33.82
N LEU A 538 0.90 3.89 -32.58
CA LEU A 538 2.18 3.86 -31.87
C LEU A 538 2.92 2.58 -32.24
N HIS A 539 4.19 2.69 -32.61
CA HIS A 539 5.10 1.57 -32.77
C HIS A 539 5.92 1.46 -31.49
N CYS A 540 5.62 0.47 -30.65
CA CYS A 540 6.18 0.33 -29.31
C CYS A 540 7.25 -0.76 -29.27
N SER A 541 8.39 -0.47 -28.65
CA SER A 541 9.36 -1.49 -28.29
C SER A 541 8.81 -2.44 -27.23
N GLN A 542 9.35 -3.66 -27.19
CA GLN A 542 9.23 -4.56 -26.03
C GLN A 542 9.92 -3.96 -24.78
N MET A 543 9.89 -4.67 -23.66
CA MET A 543 10.67 -4.26 -22.47
C MET A 543 12.15 -4.12 -22.84
N PRO A 544 12.90 -3.18 -22.23
CA PRO A 544 14.36 -3.19 -22.38
C PRO A 544 14.90 -4.56 -21.93
N PRO A 545 15.99 -5.07 -22.53
CA PRO A 545 16.54 -6.40 -22.24
C PRO A 545 17.30 -6.44 -20.89
N ILE A 546 16.69 -5.88 -19.84
CA ILE A 546 17.19 -5.69 -18.49
C ILE A 546 16.09 -6.14 -17.51
N PRO A 547 15.86 -7.47 -17.34
CA PRO A 547 14.88 -7.98 -16.38
C PRO A 547 15.12 -7.53 -14.93
N GLU A 548 16.34 -7.10 -14.60
CA GLU A 548 16.73 -6.61 -13.28
C GLU A 548 15.98 -5.34 -12.87
N ILE A 549 15.59 -4.48 -13.82
CA ILE A 549 14.88 -3.21 -13.51
C ILE A 549 13.35 -3.33 -13.56
N PHE A 550 12.84 -4.44 -14.10
CA PHE A 550 11.42 -4.77 -14.10
C PHE A 550 11.27 -6.30 -14.21
N GLN A 551 11.20 -6.97 -13.06
CA GLN A 551 11.24 -8.43 -12.92
C GLN A 551 10.07 -9.12 -13.64
N PRO A 552 10.16 -10.40 -14.03
CA PRO A 552 9.07 -11.10 -14.72
C PRO A 552 7.82 -11.21 -13.84
N GLY A 553 6.64 -11.18 -14.45
CA GLY A 553 5.35 -11.29 -13.75
C GLY A 553 4.29 -10.27 -14.18
N PRO A 554 3.14 -10.24 -13.47
CA PRO A 554 2.04 -9.34 -13.75
C PRO A 554 2.42 -7.86 -13.74
N ALA A 555 1.78 -7.12 -14.63
CA ALA A 555 1.85 -5.67 -14.77
C ALA A 555 0.62 -5.15 -15.50
N TRP A 556 0.53 -3.83 -15.65
CA TRP A 556 -0.49 -3.11 -16.39
C TRP A 556 0.16 -2.16 -17.39
N ILE A 557 -0.37 -2.13 -18.61
CA ILE A 557 0.02 -1.17 -19.65
C ILE A 557 -0.97 -0.03 -19.64
N TYR A 558 -0.47 1.19 -19.44
CA TYR A 558 -1.22 2.43 -19.58
C TYR A 558 -0.72 3.21 -20.80
N VAL A 559 -1.65 3.73 -21.59
CA VAL A 559 -1.36 4.67 -22.68
C VAL A 559 -1.84 6.05 -22.24
N THR A 560 -0.89 6.95 -22.02
CA THR A 560 -1.13 8.29 -21.48
C THR A 560 -0.92 9.31 -22.58
N VAL A 561 -2.00 9.96 -23.02
CA VAL A 561 -1.98 11.00 -24.06
C VAL A 561 -2.11 12.36 -23.38
N LYS A 562 -1.08 13.20 -23.49
CA LYS A 562 -1.04 14.55 -22.87
C LYS A 562 -1.38 14.52 -21.36
N GLY A 563 -0.85 13.54 -20.65
CA GLY A 563 -1.08 13.37 -19.21
C GLY A 563 -2.42 12.72 -18.82
N ILE A 564 -3.27 12.33 -19.80
CA ILE A 564 -4.53 11.62 -19.55
C ILE A 564 -4.36 10.13 -19.83
N PRO A 565 -4.44 9.24 -18.83
CA PRO A 565 -4.23 7.82 -19.02
C PRO A 565 -5.47 7.08 -19.50
N SER A 566 -5.27 6.04 -20.29
CA SER A 566 -6.26 4.97 -20.52
C SER A 566 -6.57 4.20 -19.23
N ASN A 567 -7.52 3.27 -19.28
CA ASN A 567 -7.53 2.17 -18.32
C ASN A 567 -6.30 1.28 -18.57
N GLY A 568 -5.78 0.68 -17.51
CA GLY A 568 -4.66 -0.24 -17.53
C GLY A 568 -5.08 -1.59 -18.14
N SER A 569 -4.27 -2.10 -19.06
CA SER A 569 -4.44 -3.43 -19.64
C SER A 569 -3.49 -4.42 -18.97
N TYR A 570 -4.03 -5.51 -18.40
CA TYR A 570 -3.23 -6.53 -17.73
C TYR A 570 -2.29 -7.24 -18.70
N VAL A 571 -1.04 -7.47 -18.28
CA VAL A 571 0.02 -8.11 -19.07
C VAL A 571 0.91 -8.97 -18.19
N ILE A 572 1.44 -10.07 -18.74
CA ILE A 572 2.56 -10.81 -18.13
C ILE A 572 3.86 -10.38 -18.80
N VAL A 573 4.81 -9.89 -18.01
CA VAL A 573 6.17 -9.57 -18.48
C VAL A 573 7.06 -10.81 -18.34
N GLY A 574 7.85 -11.09 -19.36
CA GLY A 574 8.78 -12.22 -19.38
C GLY A 574 8.10 -13.54 -19.69
N SER A 575 8.71 -14.65 -19.29
CA SER A 575 8.24 -15.99 -19.66
C SER A 575 6.98 -16.43 -18.92
N GLY A 576 6.69 -15.82 -17.76
CA GLY A 576 5.65 -16.23 -16.83
C GLY A 576 6.10 -17.33 -15.84
N LYS A 577 7.40 -17.59 -15.76
CA LYS A 577 8.00 -18.64 -14.93
C LYS A 577 9.20 -18.12 -14.15
N ILE A 578 9.52 -18.81 -13.06
CA ILE A 578 10.77 -18.64 -12.34
C ILE A 578 11.86 -19.35 -13.14
N GLU A 579 12.60 -18.59 -13.95
CA GLU A 579 13.69 -19.06 -14.79
C GLU A 579 14.51 -17.87 -15.30
N ALA A 580 15.74 -18.14 -15.77
CA ALA A 580 16.54 -17.13 -16.46
C ALA A 580 15.78 -16.61 -17.68
N GLN A 581 15.50 -15.31 -17.71
CA GLN A 581 14.69 -14.70 -18.75
C GLN A 581 15.47 -14.55 -20.06
N THR A 582 14.86 -14.93 -21.18
CA THR A 582 15.45 -14.77 -22.51
C THR A 582 15.54 -13.28 -22.85
N LYS A 583 16.77 -12.79 -23.07
CA LYS A 583 17.07 -11.44 -23.55
C LYS A 583 17.22 -11.47 -25.08
N LEU A 584 16.32 -10.81 -25.79
CA LEU A 584 16.34 -10.69 -27.25
C LEU A 584 16.98 -9.36 -27.68
N PRO A 585 17.56 -9.26 -28.88
CA PRO A 585 17.91 -7.97 -29.47
C PRO A 585 16.69 -7.04 -29.53
N VAL A 586 16.90 -5.74 -29.29
CA VAL A 586 15.83 -4.74 -29.42
C VAL A 586 15.52 -4.52 -30.89
N GLY A 587 14.26 -4.79 -31.31
CA GLY A 587 13.80 -4.54 -32.66
C GLY A 587 13.79 -3.05 -33.01
N GLY A 588 14.07 -2.73 -34.27
CA GLY A 588 14.07 -1.35 -34.76
C GLY A 588 12.67 -0.76 -34.83
N LEU A 589 12.51 0.49 -34.40
CA LEU A 589 11.28 1.26 -34.58
C LEU A 589 11.29 2.01 -35.92
N PRO A 590 10.17 2.04 -36.68
CA PRO A 590 10.06 2.91 -37.85
C PRO A 590 10.14 4.39 -37.43
N GLN A 591 10.48 5.27 -38.37
CA GLN A 591 10.48 6.72 -38.09
C GLN A 591 9.06 7.23 -37.86
N SER A 592 8.91 8.22 -36.97
CA SER A 592 7.60 8.83 -36.75
C SER A 592 7.10 9.55 -38.00
N VAL A 593 5.84 9.29 -38.37
CA VAL A 593 5.15 9.92 -39.49
C VAL A 593 4.13 10.92 -38.94
N ARG A 594 4.34 12.19 -39.26
CA ARG A 594 3.44 13.30 -38.93
C ARG A 594 2.50 13.57 -40.10
N LEU A 595 1.31 14.07 -39.80
CA LEU A 595 0.37 14.55 -40.83
C LEU A 595 -0.31 15.84 -40.36
N ASP A 596 -0.07 16.93 -41.07
CA ASP A 596 -0.59 18.24 -40.71
C ASP A 596 -2.11 18.33 -40.92
N SER A 597 -2.75 19.23 -40.17
CA SER A 597 -4.20 19.48 -40.22
C SER A 597 -5.11 18.30 -39.82
N VAL A 598 -4.52 17.23 -39.27
CA VAL A 598 -5.27 16.11 -38.70
C VAL A 598 -5.49 16.33 -37.20
N ALA A 599 -6.71 16.04 -36.74
CA ALA A 599 -7.11 16.22 -35.35
C ALA A 599 -7.92 15.03 -34.84
N GLY A 600 -7.89 14.84 -33.52
CA GLY A 600 -8.78 13.95 -32.82
C GLY A 600 -10.22 14.48 -32.82
N THR A 601 -11.19 13.58 -32.81
CA THR A 601 -12.62 13.87 -32.93
C THR A 601 -13.33 14.01 -31.58
N ALA A 602 -12.63 13.78 -30.47
CA ALA A 602 -13.18 13.97 -29.13
C ALA A 602 -13.67 15.41 -28.93
N GLY A 603 -14.93 15.57 -28.52
CA GLY A 603 -15.53 16.88 -28.25
C GLY A 603 -15.98 17.68 -29.48
N THR A 604 -15.80 17.17 -30.70
CA THR A 604 -16.44 17.76 -31.89
C THR A 604 -17.87 17.26 -32.03
N SER A 605 -18.85 17.97 -31.45
CA SER A 605 -20.22 17.87 -31.93
C SER A 605 -20.25 18.39 -33.36
N SER A 606 -20.47 17.49 -34.32
CA SER A 606 -20.52 17.79 -35.74
C SER A 606 -21.70 18.71 -36.09
N THR A 607 -21.48 20.02 -36.06
CA THR A 607 -22.25 20.92 -36.93
C THR A 607 -21.59 20.85 -38.30
N GLY A 608 -22.07 19.94 -39.15
CA GLY A 608 -21.55 19.75 -40.50
C GLY A 608 -21.74 21.01 -41.34
N GLY A 609 -20.68 21.82 -41.46
CA GLY A 609 -20.60 22.93 -42.40
C GLY A 609 -20.07 22.42 -43.74
N ASN A 610 -20.97 21.92 -44.59
CA ASN A 610 -20.64 21.59 -45.97
C ASN A 610 -20.42 22.89 -46.77
N THR A 611 -19.26 23.03 -47.39
CA THR A 611 -18.91 24.14 -48.28
C THR A 611 -19.69 24.03 -49.59
N GLY A 612 -20.66 24.93 -49.80
CA GLY A 612 -21.41 25.08 -51.05
C GLY A 612 -21.65 26.55 -51.35
N ASN A 613 -21.05 27.03 -52.44
CA ASN A 613 -21.16 28.38 -52.95
C ASN A 613 -22.53 28.63 -53.63
N SER A 614 -22.96 29.90 -53.63
CA SER A 614 -23.93 30.58 -54.53
C SER A 614 -25.30 31.00 -53.98
N ASN A 615 -25.43 32.35 -53.90
CA ASN A 615 -26.54 33.26 -54.21
C ASN A 615 -27.93 33.16 -53.54
N ASP A 616 -28.19 34.24 -52.78
CA ASP A 616 -29.37 35.11 -52.67
C ASP A 616 -30.78 34.52 -52.88
N GLY A 617 -31.63 34.75 -51.87
CA GLY A 617 -33.02 34.33 -51.84
C GLY A 617 -33.63 34.47 -50.44
N SER A 618 -34.11 35.67 -50.15
CA SER A 618 -34.82 36.01 -48.91
C SER A 618 -36.04 35.14 -48.64
N THR A 619 -36.10 34.48 -47.48
CA THR A 619 -37.36 34.05 -46.84
C THR A 619 -37.17 34.02 -45.32
N LYS A 620 -37.95 34.83 -44.61
CA LYS A 620 -38.03 34.85 -43.14
C LYS A 620 -38.88 33.67 -42.66
N SER A 621 -38.38 32.86 -41.73
CA SER A 621 -39.23 32.11 -40.79
C SER A 621 -38.57 31.98 -39.41
N SER A 622 -39.20 32.67 -38.45
CA SER A 622 -39.11 32.67 -36.98
C SER A 622 -38.12 31.74 -36.26
N SER A 623 -37.12 32.35 -35.58
CA SER A 623 -36.49 31.77 -34.39
C SER A 623 -37.41 31.94 -33.17
N MET A 624 -37.54 30.90 -32.35
CA MET A 624 -38.22 31.01 -31.05
C MET A 624 -37.39 31.89 -30.12
N SER A 625 -38.01 32.89 -29.51
CA SER A 625 -37.34 33.77 -28.56
C SER A 625 -36.99 33.03 -27.27
N THR A 626 -35.84 33.37 -26.69
CA THR A 626 -35.29 32.88 -25.41
C THR A 626 -36.31 32.89 -24.26
N GLY A 627 -37.34 33.75 -24.33
CA GLY A 627 -38.43 33.80 -23.35
C GLY A 627 -39.33 32.56 -23.31
N THR A 628 -39.46 31.81 -24.42
CA THR A 628 -40.30 30.60 -24.48
C THR A 628 -39.57 29.38 -23.87
N ILE A 629 -38.24 29.31 -24.03
CA ILE A 629 -37.41 28.25 -23.47
C ILE A 629 -37.29 28.40 -21.94
N VAL A 630 -37.12 29.64 -21.46
CA VAL A 630 -37.11 29.92 -20.00
C VAL A 630 -38.48 29.65 -19.38
N GLY A 631 -39.58 29.99 -20.07
CA GLY A 631 -40.94 29.69 -19.61
C GLY A 631 -41.24 28.18 -19.48
N ALA A 632 -40.73 27.36 -20.40
CA ALA A 632 -40.91 25.91 -20.37
C ALA A 632 -40.13 25.23 -19.23
N VAL A 633 -38.91 25.70 -18.95
CA VAL A 633 -38.07 25.15 -17.86
C VAL A 633 -38.61 25.52 -16.48
N VAL A 634 -39.08 26.77 -16.29
CA VAL A 634 -39.67 27.21 -15.02
C VAL A 634 -41.01 26.48 -14.75
N GLY A 635 -41.82 26.23 -15.79
CA GLY A 635 -43.05 25.44 -15.66
C GLY A 635 -42.81 23.98 -15.26
N ALA A 636 -41.75 23.34 -15.80
CA ALA A 636 -41.40 21.96 -15.47
C ALA A 636 -40.88 21.81 -14.03
N VAL A 637 -40.07 22.78 -13.56
CA VAL A 637 -39.53 22.78 -12.18
C VAL A 637 -40.65 23.02 -11.16
N ALA A 638 -41.60 23.91 -11.44
CA ALA A 638 -42.76 24.13 -10.58
C ALA A 638 -43.69 22.89 -10.53
N GLY A 639 -43.86 22.19 -11.65
CA GLY A 639 -44.63 20.94 -11.70
C GLY A 639 -44.00 19.82 -10.88
N LEU A 640 -42.67 19.68 -10.92
CA LEU A 640 -41.94 18.68 -10.13
C LEU A 640 -41.94 19.00 -8.63
N ALA A 641 -41.88 20.29 -8.25
CA ALA A 641 -41.99 20.71 -6.85
C ALA A 641 -43.38 20.40 -6.26
N LEU A 642 -44.46 20.61 -7.03
CA LEU A 642 -45.82 20.27 -6.62
C LEU A 642 -46.04 18.77 -6.49
N LEU A 643 -45.47 17.97 -7.40
CA LEU A 643 -45.46 16.51 -7.31
C LEU A 643 -44.68 16.00 -6.09
N GLY A 644 -43.53 16.58 -5.80
CA GLY A 644 -42.75 16.28 -4.60
C GLY A 644 -43.50 16.59 -3.31
N ALA A 645 -44.21 17.73 -3.25
CA ALA A 645 -45.04 18.11 -2.11
C ALA A 645 -46.23 17.15 -1.91
N LEU A 646 -46.88 16.71 -3.00
CA LEU A 646 -47.97 15.73 -2.94
C LEU A 646 -47.50 14.35 -2.47
N VAL A 647 -46.33 13.89 -2.93
CA VAL A 647 -45.72 12.63 -2.48
C VAL A 647 -45.31 12.73 -1.01
N GLY A 648 -44.72 13.85 -0.58
CA GLY A 648 -44.40 14.10 0.83
C GLY A 648 -45.62 14.09 1.74
N LEU A 649 -46.74 14.68 1.31
CA LEU A 649 -48.02 14.64 2.03
C LEU A 649 -48.62 13.22 2.10
N CYS A 650 -48.47 12.41 1.05
CA CYS A 650 -48.92 11.01 1.04
C CYS A 650 -48.08 10.13 1.98
N LEU A 651 -46.75 10.34 2.02
CA LEU A 651 -45.84 9.62 2.92
C LEU A 651 -46.03 10.02 4.38
N ALA A 652 -46.24 11.31 4.66
CA ALA A 652 -46.55 11.80 6.01
C ALA A 652 -47.89 11.26 6.54
N ARG A 653 -48.89 11.07 5.67
CA ARG A 653 -50.16 10.40 6.02
C ARG A 653 -50.00 8.89 6.26
N ARG A 654 -49.12 8.21 5.51
CA ARG A 654 -48.78 6.80 5.74
C ARG A 654 -48.06 6.57 7.07
N ASN A 655 -47.12 7.45 7.43
CA ASN A 655 -46.36 7.33 8.67
C ASN A 655 -47.22 7.63 9.92
N LYS A 656 -48.20 8.54 9.82
CA LYS A 656 -49.17 8.76 10.90
C LYS A 656 -50.15 7.60 11.10
N ALA A 657 -50.42 6.79 10.06
CA ALA A 657 -51.24 5.58 10.19
C ALA A 657 -50.45 4.39 10.77
N ALA A 658 -49.13 4.35 10.60
CA ALA A 658 -48.26 3.33 11.19
C ALA A 658 -48.00 3.58 12.69
N ALA A 659 -47.84 4.84 13.11
CA ALA A 659 -47.62 5.21 14.52
C ALA A 659 -48.85 5.01 15.44
N ALA A 660 -50.04 4.75 14.89
CA ALA A 660 -51.25 4.46 15.67
C ALA A 660 -51.44 2.96 15.98
N ARG A 661 -50.50 2.09 15.58
CA ARG A 661 -50.55 0.63 15.82
C ARG A 661 -49.60 0.11 16.91
N GLU A 662 -48.77 0.95 17.53
CA GLU A 662 -47.75 0.52 18.51
C GLU A 662 -47.95 1.04 19.95
N THR A 663 -49.14 1.52 20.31
CA THR A 663 -49.49 1.84 21.71
C THR A 663 -50.51 0.86 22.25
N GLY A 664 -50.01 -0.26 22.78
CA GLY A 664 -50.87 -1.28 23.37
C GLY A 664 -50.14 -2.40 24.11
N ALA A 665 -49.27 -2.07 25.07
CA ALA A 665 -49.03 -2.89 26.26
C ALA A 665 -48.06 -2.17 27.21
N ALA A 666 -48.59 -1.65 28.31
CA ALA A 666 -47.83 -1.13 29.44
C ALA A 666 -47.98 -2.08 30.64
N GLY A 667 -46.94 -2.14 31.46
CA GLY A 667 -46.92 -2.68 32.82
C GLY A 667 -45.53 -3.22 33.13
N GLY A 668 -44.73 -2.73 34.07
CA GLY A 668 -44.97 -1.86 35.23
C GLY A 668 -44.06 -2.36 36.36
N TYR A 669 -43.70 -1.48 37.32
CA TYR A 669 -42.91 -1.68 38.56
C TYR A 669 -41.37 -1.52 38.44
N GLN A 670 -40.65 -0.89 39.35
CA GLN A 670 -40.91 0.21 40.30
C GLN A 670 -39.51 0.67 40.80
N MET A 671 -39.26 1.98 40.83
CA MET A 671 -38.05 2.55 41.45
C MET A 671 -38.29 2.77 42.95
N SER A 672 -37.31 2.40 43.78
CA SER A 672 -37.22 2.83 45.17
C SER A 672 -35.81 3.36 45.44
N ALA A 673 -35.72 4.57 46.00
CA ALA A 673 -34.50 5.20 46.45
C ALA A 673 -34.48 5.26 47.99
N ALA A 674 -33.32 5.04 48.63
CA ALA A 674 -32.81 5.80 49.79
C ALA A 674 -31.54 5.16 50.41
N GLY A 675 -30.48 5.97 50.54
CA GLY A 675 -29.75 6.11 51.81
C GLY A 675 -28.35 5.47 51.96
N PRO A 676 -27.38 6.13 52.64
CA PRO A 676 -25.94 5.90 52.50
C PRO A 676 -25.30 5.08 53.65
N GLY A 677 -24.13 4.46 53.41
CA GLY A 677 -23.30 3.95 54.51
C GLY A 677 -22.16 2.98 54.14
N THR A 678 -20.92 3.49 54.23
CA THR A 678 -19.68 2.84 54.77
C THR A 678 -19.10 1.55 54.15
N LEU A 679 -17.93 1.75 53.51
CA LEU A 679 -16.64 1.04 53.65
C LEU A 679 -16.62 -0.47 53.95
N ALA A 680 -16.15 -1.27 53.00
CA ALA A 680 -15.24 -2.38 53.25
C ALA A 680 -14.44 -2.70 51.97
N ALA A 681 -13.11 -2.70 52.12
CA ALA A 681 -12.17 -3.14 51.10
C ALA A 681 -12.19 -4.67 50.98
N SER A 682 -12.24 -5.20 49.76
CA SER A 682 -11.78 -6.56 49.48
C SER A 682 -11.23 -6.64 48.06
N THR A 683 -9.94 -6.96 48.03
CA THR A 683 -9.05 -7.23 46.92
C THR A 683 -9.56 -8.32 45.99
N VAL A 684 -9.63 -8.02 44.69
CA VAL A 684 -9.80 -9.00 43.61
C VAL A 684 -8.43 -9.28 42.99
N PRO A 685 -8.00 -10.55 42.82
CA PRO A 685 -6.66 -10.87 42.33
C PRO A 685 -6.56 -10.63 40.82
N TYR A 686 -5.52 -9.90 40.43
CA TYR A 686 -5.10 -9.71 39.04
C TYR A 686 -4.75 -11.06 38.40
N ALA A 687 -5.41 -11.33 37.27
CA ALA A 687 -5.10 -12.43 36.38
C ALA A 687 -3.79 -12.17 35.61
N ASN A 688 -3.13 -13.27 35.27
CA ASN A 688 -1.82 -13.39 34.65
C ASN A 688 -1.54 -12.42 33.49
N ALA A 689 -0.36 -11.82 33.52
CA ALA A 689 0.21 -11.04 32.42
C ALA A 689 0.54 -11.95 31.22
N ARG A 690 0.23 -11.45 30.03
CA ARG A 690 0.36 -12.07 28.70
C ARG A 690 1.82 -12.35 28.32
N GLU A 691 2.08 -13.46 27.64
CA GLU A 691 3.33 -13.70 26.87
C GLU A 691 3.19 -13.33 25.36
N SER A 692 2.16 -12.55 24.99
CA SER A 692 1.98 -11.98 23.64
C SER A 692 2.12 -10.45 23.63
N ASP A 693 3.04 -9.91 24.43
CA ASP A 693 3.23 -8.46 24.60
C ASP A 693 4.03 -7.86 23.42
N SER A 694 3.38 -7.71 22.26
CA SER A 694 3.86 -6.85 21.16
C SER A 694 3.67 -5.35 21.45
N SER A 695 3.20 -5.00 22.65
CA SER A 695 2.72 -3.68 23.04
C SER A 695 3.32 -3.18 24.35
N ALA A 696 4.63 -3.21 24.53
CA ALA A 696 5.22 -2.46 25.62
C ALA A 696 6.66 -2.04 25.33
N PHE A 697 6.95 -0.76 25.58
CA PHE A 697 8.29 -0.28 25.83
C PHE A 697 8.86 -0.92 27.09
N VAL A 698 9.22 -2.21 27.01
CA VAL A 698 10.00 -2.89 28.03
C VAL A 698 11.42 -3.01 27.51
N PRO A 699 12.41 -2.33 28.11
CA PRO A 699 13.77 -2.79 27.96
C PRO A 699 13.82 -4.18 28.60
N LEU A 700 14.00 -5.23 27.80
CA LEU A 700 14.34 -6.57 28.29
C LEU A 700 15.64 -6.45 29.07
N ASN A 701 15.53 -6.36 30.40
CA ASN A 701 16.68 -6.33 31.29
C ASN A 701 16.97 -7.75 31.76
N HIS A 702 18.26 -8.11 31.76
CA HIS A 702 18.75 -9.40 32.22
C HIS A 702 18.39 -9.62 33.69
N GLU A 703 17.42 -10.50 33.94
CA GLU A 703 17.36 -11.45 35.07
C GLU A 703 16.06 -12.25 34.95
N THR A 704 16.07 -13.29 34.11
CA THR A 704 15.17 -14.45 34.22
C THR A 704 15.71 -15.51 33.26
N ALA A 705 16.73 -16.22 33.73
CA ALA A 705 17.03 -17.52 33.17
C ALA A 705 15.82 -18.43 33.43
N TRP A 706 15.28 -18.99 32.35
CA TRP A 706 14.62 -20.29 32.27
C TRP A 706 13.94 -20.80 33.54
N ASN A 707 12.60 -20.80 33.55
CA ASN A 707 11.87 -21.74 34.37
C ASN A 707 10.78 -22.44 33.54
N ALA A 708 11.05 -23.69 33.17
CA ALA A 708 10.07 -24.58 32.59
C ALA A 708 9.24 -25.21 33.71
N SER A 709 7.93 -24.92 33.75
CA SER A 709 6.84 -25.80 34.26
C SER A 709 5.56 -24.96 34.35
N THR A 710 4.42 -25.40 33.83
CA THR A 710 3.64 -26.49 34.42
C THR A 710 2.67 -27.10 33.40
N SER A 711 3.00 -28.30 32.94
CA SER A 711 2.05 -29.29 32.46
C SER A 711 1.39 -29.96 33.67
N SER A 712 0.07 -29.81 33.83
CA SER A 712 -0.71 -30.59 34.81
C SER A 712 -1.35 -31.77 34.11
N LEU A 713 -0.82 -32.98 34.31
CA LEU A 713 -1.56 -34.22 34.14
C LEU A 713 -1.19 -35.19 35.28
N ASP A 714 -2.24 -35.79 35.82
CA ASP A 714 -2.33 -36.62 37.02
C ASP A 714 -1.53 -37.94 36.95
N ARG A 715 -0.90 -38.28 38.09
CA ARG A 715 -0.59 -39.64 38.64
C ARG A 715 0.70 -40.41 38.27
N PRO A 716 1.18 -41.30 39.17
CA PRO A 716 2.56 -41.26 39.68
C PRO A 716 3.45 -42.42 39.24
N TYR A 717 4.76 -42.16 39.14
CA TYR A 717 5.79 -43.20 39.31
C TYR A 717 7.09 -42.60 39.88
N ARG A 718 7.82 -43.41 40.64
CA ARG A 718 8.83 -43.06 41.65
C ARG A 718 10.28 -43.24 41.17
N ASP A 719 11.12 -42.39 41.77
CA ASP A 719 12.51 -42.50 42.29
C ASP A 719 13.77 -42.65 41.43
N ASP A 720 14.82 -42.08 42.06
CA ASP A 720 16.29 -42.17 41.89
C ASP A 720 16.93 -41.01 41.09
N GLY A 721 17.90 -40.22 41.56
CA GLY A 721 18.68 -40.14 42.81
C GLY A 721 19.86 -39.16 42.56
N GLU A 722 20.34 -38.48 43.64
CA GLU A 722 21.63 -37.77 43.87
C GLU A 722 22.47 -37.21 42.67
N GLY A 723 23.06 -36.02 42.67
CA GLY A 723 23.46 -35.05 43.69
C GLY A 723 24.58 -34.15 43.11
N GLY A 724 24.94 -33.05 43.78
CA GLY A 724 26.21 -32.34 43.53
C GLY A 724 26.14 -30.81 43.43
N ARG A 725 26.66 -30.14 44.47
CA ARG A 725 26.76 -28.68 44.68
C ARG A 725 27.91 -28.02 43.92
N GLY A 726 27.84 -26.71 43.72
CA GLY A 726 29.00 -25.84 43.50
C GLY A 726 28.67 -24.39 43.13
N SER A 727 28.41 -23.54 44.12
CA SER A 727 28.20 -22.08 44.00
C SER A 727 29.52 -21.29 44.01
N TYR A 728 29.69 -20.31 43.12
CA TYR A 728 30.80 -19.34 43.11
C TYR A 728 30.24 -17.91 43.07
N ASP A 729 30.68 -17.07 44.02
CA ASP A 729 30.28 -15.68 44.26
C ASP A 729 31.49 -14.76 44.00
N PRO A 730 31.39 -13.73 43.14
CA PRO A 730 32.43 -12.73 42.99
C PRO A 730 31.94 -11.30 43.33
N TYR A 731 31.61 -11.02 44.59
CA TYR A 731 31.67 -9.64 45.13
C TYR A 731 32.80 -9.49 46.15
N GLY A 732 34.00 -9.20 45.65
CA GLY A 732 35.17 -8.82 46.44
C GLY A 732 35.68 -7.44 46.05
N ASN A 733 35.30 -6.42 46.83
CA ASN A 733 35.77 -5.04 46.75
C ASN A 733 37.29 -4.91 46.94
N HIS A 734 37.95 -4.03 46.16
CA HIS A 734 39.11 -3.28 46.64
C HIS A 734 39.24 -1.90 45.95
N HIS A 735 39.28 -0.86 46.80
CA HIS A 735 39.70 0.51 46.50
C HIS A 735 41.22 0.62 46.26
N GLY A 736 41.66 1.55 45.42
CA GLY A 736 43.07 1.96 45.35
C GLY A 736 43.43 2.97 44.24
N THR A 737 43.20 4.26 44.54
CA THR A 737 43.97 5.47 44.14
C THR A 737 44.90 5.50 42.91
N GLY A 738 44.74 6.53 42.05
CA GLY A 738 45.83 7.07 41.22
C GLY A 738 45.41 7.81 39.95
N LEU A 739 45.27 9.14 40.03
CA LEU A 739 45.39 10.08 38.89
C LEU A 739 46.87 10.54 38.80
N PRO A 740 47.44 10.92 37.63
CA PRO A 740 47.02 12.14 36.93
C PRO A 740 47.15 12.21 35.38
N GLN A 741 46.38 13.16 34.83
CA GLN A 741 46.59 14.03 33.65
C GLN A 741 47.15 13.46 32.32
N GLY A 742 46.42 13.74 31.23
CA GLY A 742 47.02 13.89 29.89
C GLY A 742 46.05 13.92 28.70
N ALA A 743 45.84 15.13 28.15
CA ALA A 743 45.59 15.46 26.73
C ALA A 743 44.27 15.07 26.02
N ARG A 744 43.58 16.12 25.52
CA ARG A 744 42.72 16.13 24.30
C ARG A 744 43.61 16.02 23.03
N PRO A 745 43.10 16.09 21.77
CA PRO A 745 41.75 15.83 21.21
C PRO A 745 41.79 14.80 20.04
N TYR A 746 40.63 14.34 19.55
CA TYR A 746 40.16 14.40 18.15
C TYR A 746 38.79 13.73 18.03
#